data_AF-A0AAV7G1C7-F1
#
_entry.id   AF-A0AAV7G1C7-F1
#
_cell.length_a   1.000
_cell.length_b   1.000
_cell.length_c   1.000
_cell.angle_alpha   90.00
_cell.angle_beta   90.00
_cell.angle_gamma   90.00
#
_symmetry.space_group_name_H-M   'P 1'
#
loop_
_entity.id
_entity.type
_entity.pdbx_description
1 polymer ?
#
loop_
_entity_poly.entity_id
_entity_poly.type
_entity_poly.pdbx_seq_one_letter_code
_entity_poly.pdbx_strand_id
1 'polypeptide(L)'
;MSGHDSKYFSTTKKGEIPELKEELNSQYKDKKKDAVKKVIAAMTVGKDVSSLFTDVVNCMQTENLELKKLVYLYLINYAKSNPDLAILAVNTFVKDSQDPNPLIRALAVRTMGCIRVDKITEYLCDPLQRCLKDDDPYVRKTAAICVAKLYDINAELVEDRGFLDTLKDLISDNNPMVVANAVAALAEIQETSARPIFEITSQTLSKLLTALNECTEWGQVFILDALSTYKAADALEAENIVERVTPRLQHANCAVVLSAVKMILQQMELITSTDVVRNLCKKMAPPLVTLLSAEPELQYVALRNISLIVQKRPTILAHEIKVFFCKYNDPIYVKMEKLEIMIKLASDRNIDQVLLEFKEYATEVDVDFVRKAVRAIGRCAIKLERAAERCISVLLELIKVKVNYVVQEAIIVIKDIFRRYPNTYESIIATLCESLDTLDEPEAKASMIWIIGEYAERIDNADELLESFLESFPEEQAMVQLQLLTATVKLFLKKPTEGPQQMIQVVLNNATMETDNPDLRDRAYIYWRLLSTDPEAAKDVVLAEKPVISDDSNSLEPSLLDELLGNIATLSSVYHKLPEAFVSRAKLTFARPDDEEYPAAVETGNSESPSYEVDGAAATSSQSFTSHETARQPVPVAAAPTPSSAPASPPAPVPDLLGDLLGLDNALVPVDQPIAPSGPPLPVLLPSTTGQGLQISAQLVRRDGQVFYNLLLENNSQVVLDGFMIQFNKNTFGLAAAGPLQIPPLLPQDSARTLLPMVMFQNLSTGPPNTLLQVAVKNNQQPVWYFNDKISLHVFFSEDGRMERANFLETWKSLPDSNEVAKDLSSAIIHSIDSTVENFAATNVFFVAKRRNANKDILYMSAKGPRGIPFLIELTASVGAPGVKCAVKTPSLEMAPLLFDAMEALLK
;
A
#
# COMPACT_ATOMS: atom_id res chain seq x y z
N MET A 1 -13.75 -0.85 19.73
CA MET A 1 -14.02 0.20 20.75
C MET A 1 -15.52 0.39 20.84
N SER A 2 -16.07 0.66 22.02
CA SER A 2 -17.50 0.97 22.14
C SER A 2 -17.77 2.41 21.72
N GLY A 3 -18.98 2.72 21.26
CA GLY A 3 -19.36 4.09 20.86
C GLY A 3 -19.29 5.13 22.00
N HIS A 4 -19.10 4.70 23.25
CA HIS A 4 -18.93 5.58 24.41
C HIS A 4 -17.52 6.14 24.58
N ASP A 5 -16.47 5.42 24.13
CA ASP A 5 -15.07 5.83 24.40
C ASP A 5 -14.65 7.05 23.56
N SER A 6 -15.37 7.38 22.48
CA SER A 6 -15.14 8.57 21.63
C SER A 6 -15.30 9.90 22.38
N LYS A 7 -16.11 9.94 23.45
CA LYS A 7 -16.31 11.16 24.26
C LYS A 7 -15.02 11.62 24.95
N TYR A 8 -14.13 10.70 25.31
CA TYR A 8 -12.87 11.00 26.03
C TYR A 8 -11.84 11.76 25.19
N PHE A 9 -11.96 11.75 23.86
CA PHE A 9 -11.05 12.47 22.95
C PHE A 9 -11.52 13.89 22.61
N SER A 10 -12.75 14.26 23.01
CA SER A 10 -13.35 15.56 22.68
C SER A 10 -13.18 16.64 23.77
N THR A 11 -12.71 16.25 24.96
CA THR A 11 -12.46 17.15 26.09
C THR A 11 -11.03 17.69 26.01
N THR A 12 -10.89 18.90 25.47
CA THR A 12 -9.64 19.67 25.46
C THR A 12 -9.84 21.11 25.96
N LYS A 13 -10.22 21.28 27.22
CA LYS A 13 -10.27 22.57 27.92
C LYS A 13 -9.04 22.78 28.81
N LYS A 14 -8.54 24.01 28.88
CA LYS A 14 -7.52 24.40 29.87
C LYS A 14 -8.16 24.41 31.26
N GLY A 15 -7.84 23.41 32.08
CA GLY A 15 -8.40 23.23 33.44
C GLY A 15 -8.56 21.76 33.89
N GLU A 16 -8.42 20.80 32.97
CA GLU A 16 -8.73 19.37 33.23
C GLU A 16 -7.76 18.67 34.20
N ILE A 17 -6.49 19.09 34.29
CA ILE A 17 -5.46 18.40 35.12
C ILE A 17 -5.83 18.33 36.62
N PRO A 18 -6.22 19.44 37.31
CA PRO A 18 -6.66 19.36 38.70
C PRO A 18 -7.95 18.54 38.88
N GLU A 19 -8.90 18.62 37.95
CA GLU A 19 -10.13 17.79 37.98
C GLU A 19 -9.78 16.29 37.90
N LEU A 20 -8.89 15.91 36.98
CA LEU A 20 -8.36 14.55 36.88
C LEU A 20 -7.64 14.11 38.16
N LYS A 21 -6.90 15.01 38.83
CA LYS A 21 -6.25 14.71 40.10
C LYS A 21 -7.26 14.42 41.22
N GLU A 22 -8.38 15.14 41.26
CA GLU A 22 -9.48 14.83 42.20
C GLU A 22 -10.18 13.51 41.83
N GLU A 23 -10.47 13.26 40.55
CA GLU A 23 -11.09 12.00 40.11
C GLU A 23 -10.20 10.76 40.35
N LEU A 24 -8.87 10.88 40.21
CA LEU A 24 -7.91 9.81 40.51
C LEU A 24 -7.83 9.48 42.01
N ASN A 25 -8.04 10.47 42.87
CA ASN A 25 -8.06 10.31 44.33
C ASN A 25 -9.44 9.95 44.90
N SER A 26 -10.48 9.91 44.06
CA SER A 26 -11.84 9.44 44.40
C SER A 26 -11.86 8.02 44.99
N GLN A 27 -12.71 7.77 45.98
CA GLN A 27 -12.90 6.41 46.54
C GLN A 27 -13.63 5.46 45.57
N TYR A 28 -14.32 5.98 44.56
CA TYR A 28 -15.11 5.19 43.60
C TYR A 28 -14.23 4.61 42.49
N LYS A 29 -14.18 3.27 42.39
CA LYS A 29 -13.36 2.53 41.41
C LYS A 29 -13.65 2.92 39.95
N ASP A 30 -14.91 3.15 39.61
CA ASP A 30 -15.31 3.53 38.25
C ASP A 30 -14.85 4.95 37.88
N LYS A 31 -14.91 5.90 38.82
CA LYS A 31 -14.35 7.25 38.62
C LYS A 31 -12.84 7.22 38.41
N LYS A 32 -12.10 6.40 39.18
CA LYS A 32 -10.66 6.19 38.94
C LYS A 32 -10.39 5.62 37.55
N LYS A 33 -11.20 4.66 37.10
CA LYS A 33 -11.10 4.04 35.77
C LYS A 33 -11.31 5.06 34.66
N ASP A 34 -12.37 5.86 34.73
CA ASP A 34 -12.66 6.88 33.72
C ASP A 34 -11.62 8.02 33.75
N ALA A 35 -11.14 8.40 34.94
CA ALA A 35 -10.03 9.36 35.08
C ALA A 35 -8.76 8.86 34.40
N VAL A 36 -8.34 7.61 34.64
CA VAL A 36 -7.18 7.03 33.96
C VAL A 36 -7.42 6.92 32.45
N LYS A 37 -8.63 6.60 31.98
CA LYS A 37 -8.96 6.65 30.54
C LYS A 37 -8.78 8.06 29.95
N LYS A 38 -9.26 9.11 30.63
CA LYS A 38 -9.03 10.52 30.23
C LYS A 38 -7.54 10.89 30.22
N VAL A 39 -6.76 10.43 31.21
CA VAL A 39 -5.30 10.64 31.28
C VAL A 39 -4.59 9.96 30.11
N ILE A 40 -4.96 8.72 29.77
CA ILE A 40 -4.41 8.02 28.59
C ILE A 40 -4.84 8.73 27.29
N ALA A 41 -6.08 9.22 27.18
CA ALA A 41 -6.52 10.01 26.02
C ALA A 41 -5.68 11.30 25.88
N ALA A 42 -5.46 12.04 26.97
CA ALA A 42 -4.59 13.21 26.98
C ALA A 42 -3.14 12.88 26.56
N MET A 43 -2.60 11.75 27.04
CA MET A 43 -1.29 11.24 26.63
C MET A 43 -1.24 10.91 25.13
N THR A 44 -2.27 10.27 24.56
CA THR A 44 -2.33 9.98 23.10
C THR A 44 -2.47 11.23 22.23
N VAL A 45 -2.99 12.34 22.79
CA VAL A 45 -3.05 13.66 22.14
C VAL A 45 -1.72 14.45 22.30
N GLY A 46 -0.74 13.90 23.04
CA GLY A 46 0.56 14.53 23.27
C GLY A 46 0.54 15.64 24.33
N LYS A 47 -0.49 15.71 25.18
CA LYS A 47 -0.47 16.59 26.36
C LYS A 47 0.41 15.96 27.45
N ASP A 48 1.30 16.76 28.05
CA ASP A 48 2.03 16.34 29.25
C ASP A 48 1.07 16.16 30.43
N VAL A 49 1.07 14.95 30.99
CA VAL A 49 0.32 14.55 32.19
C VAL A 49 1.25 13.98 33.28
N SER A 50 2.55 14.32 33.23
CA SER A 50 3.56 13.95 34.25
C SER A 50 3.18 14.44 35.65
N SER A 51 2.46 15.56 35.78
CA SER A 51 2.02 16.09 37.07
C SER A 51 1.06 15.18 37.85
N LEU A 52 0.50 14.15 37.19
CA LEU A 52 -0.40 13.16 37.78
C LEU A 52 0.31 11.85 38.14
N PHE A 53 1.64 11.76 37.96
CA PHE A 53 2.38 10.49 38.06
C PHE A 53 2.18 9.80 39.42
N THR A 54 2.28 10.54 40.52
CA THR A 54 2.08 9.98 41.87
C THR A 54 0.64 9.50 42.08
N ASP A 55 -0.35 10.26 41.59
CA ASP A 55 -1.77 9.91 41.70
C ASP A 55 -2.14 8.67 40.86
N VAL A 56 -1.49 8.51 39.70
CA VAL A 56 -1.64 7.32 38.83
C VAL A 56 -0.92 6.09 39.41
N VAL A 57 0.28 6.24 39.98
CA VAL A 57 0.99 5.14 40.67
C VAL A 57 0.21 4.67 41.92
N ASN A 58 -0.45 5.57 42.65
CA ASN A 58 -1.35 5.19 43.74
C ASN A 58 -2.54 4.33 43.28
N CYS A 59 -2.95 4.44 42.01
CA CYS A 59 -3.99 3.59 41.42
C CYS A 59 -3.48 2.21 40.94
N MET A 60 -2.17 1.94 41.02
CA MET A 60 -1.54 0.66 40.62
C MET A 60 -1.93 -0.51 41.53
N GLN A 61 -2.17 -0.24 42.82
CA GLN A 61 -2.57 -1.24 43.82
C GLN A 61 -4.06 -1.60 43.67
N THR A 62 -4.40 -2.27 42.58
CA THR A 62 -5.75 -2.69 42.22
C THR A 62 -5.77 -4.12 41.68
N GLU A 63 -6.84 -4.85 41.97
CA GLU A 63 -7.10 -6.19 41.40
C GLU A 63 -7.73 -6.10 40.00
N ASN A 64 -8.19 -4.92 39.58
CA ASN A 64 -8.81 -4.75 38.27
C ASN A 64 -7.74 -4.72 37.16
N LEU A 65 -7.70 -5.78 36.35
CA LEU A 65 -6.75 -5.97 35.25
C LEU A 65 -6.80 -4.85 34.19
N GLU A 66 -7.97 -4.30 33.88
CA GLU A 66 -8.12 -3.20 32.91
C GLU A 66 -7.45 -1.93 33.44
N LEU A 67 -7.72 -1.57 34.70
CA LEU A 67 -7.11 -0.41 35.36
C LEU A 67 -5.59 -0.60 35.49
N LYS A 68 -5.13 -1.78 35.91
CA LYS A 68 -3.70 -2.12 36.00
C LYS A 68 -3.00 -2.01 34.64
N LYS A 69 -3.61 -2.51 33.55
CA LYS A 69 -3.09 -2.38 32.17
C LYS A 69 -2.96 -0.91 31.72
N LEU A 70 -3.92 -0.04 32.07
CA LEU A 70 -3.85 1.38 31.74
C LEU A 70 -2.77 2.11 32.56
N VAL A 71 -2.67 1.86 33.87
CA VAL A 71 -1.62 2.42 34.75
C VAL A 71 -0.23 1.99 34.28
N TYR A 72 -0.06 0.72 33.91
CA TYR A 72 1.20 0.19 33.37
C TYR A 72 1.57 0.86 32.04
N LEU A 73 0.60 1.10 31.14
CA LEU A 73 0.84 1.79 29.86
C LEU A 73 1.30 3.24 30.07
N TYR A 74 0.67 3.97 31.00
CA TYR A 74 1.11 5.31 31.41
C TYR A 74 2.56 5.28 31.92
N LEU A 75 2.86 4.33 32.81
CA LEU A 75 4.17 4.23 33.44
C LEU A 75 5.29 3.91 32.45
N ILE A 76 5.08 3.04 31.46
CA ILE A 76 6.07 2.75 30.40
C ILE A 76 6.49 4.03 29.65
N ASN A 77 5.55 4.93 29.39
CA ASN A 77 5.82 6.17 28.65
C ASN A 77 6.53 7.21 29.54
N TYR A 78 6.03 7.45 30.75
CA TYR A 78 6.51 8.52 31.63
C TYR A 78 7.68 8.14 32.56
N ALA A 79 8.00 6.85 32.74
CA ALA A 79 9.12 6.42 33.58
C ALA A 79 10.48 6.90 33.07
N LYS A 80 10.66 7.07 31.75
CA LYS A 80 11.89 7.65 31.17
C LYS A 80 12.10 9.10 31.59
N SER A 81 11.03 9.88 31.67
CA SER A 81 11.09 11.29 32.07
C SER A 81 11.19 11.48 33.58
N ASN A 82 10.74 10.50 34.38
CA ASN A 82 10.67 10.57 35.85
C ASN A 82 11.21 9.26 36.50
N PRO A 83 12.51 8.95 36.36
CA PRO A 83 13.06 7.66 36.80
C PRO A 83 12.97 7.45 38.32
N ASP A 84 13.17 8.48 39.15
CA ASP A 84 13.13 8.33 40.61
C ASP A 84 11.72 8.01 41.14
N LEU A 85 10.67 8.55 40.51
CA LEU A 85 9.29 8.21 40.85
C LEU A 85 8.91 6.80 40.37
N ALA A 86 9.53 6.30 39.29
CA ALA A 86 9.28 4.94 38.80
C ALA A 86 9.77 3.86 39.78
N ILE A 87 10.73 4.16 40.66
CA ILE A 87 11.19 3.25 41.73
C ILE A 87 10.04 2.86 42.67
N LEU A 88 9.08 3.77 42.92
CA LEU A 88 7.91 3.49 43.77
C LEU A 88 7.02 2.36 43.22
N ALA A 89 7.04 2.14 41.90
CA ALA A 89 6.28 1.08 41.25
C ALA A 89 6.95 -0.30 41.34
N VAL A 90 8.27 -0.37 41.55
CA VAL A 90 9.06 -1.62 41.58
C VAL A 90 8.51 -2.61 42.61
N ASN A 91 8.25 -2.15 43.84
CA ASN A 91 7.69 -3.00 44.89
C ASN A 91 6.33 -3.60 44.49
N THR A 92 5.51 -2.84 43.75
CA THR A 92 4.21 -3.32 43.25
C THR A 92 4.39 -4.29 42.10
N PHE A 93 5.34 -4.09 41.19
CA PHE A 93 5.67 -5.06 40.14
C PHE A 93 6.23 -6.39 40.70
N VAL A 94 7.11 -6.33 41.70
CA VAL A 94 7.64 -7.55 42.36
C VAL A 94 6.51 -8.32 43.04
N LYS A 95 5.56 -7.63 43.68
CA LYS A 95 4.34 -8.25 44.23
C LYS A 95 3.46 -8.85 43.13
N ASP A 96 3.19 -8.10 42.07
CA ASP A 96 2.36 -8.53 40.93
C ASP A 96 3.00 -9.71 40.14
N SER A 97 4.33 -9.83 40.16
CA SER A 97 5.05 -11.00 39.60
C SER A 97 4.81 -12.30 40.37
N GLN A 98 4.23 -12.23 41.57
CA GLN A 98 3.88 -13.37 42.44
C GLN A 98 2.35 -13.52 42.60
N ASP A 99 1.56 -12.77 41.81
CA ASP A 99 0.10 -12.85 41.86
C ASP A 99 -0.39 -14.24 41.38
N PRO A 100 -1.45 -14.82 41.98
CA PRO A 100 -2.02 -16.09 41.52
C PRO A 100 -2.43 -16.09 40.04
N ASN A 101 -2.81 -14.94 39.49
CA ASN A 101 -3.24 -14.81 38.10
C ASN A 101 -2.03 -14.73 37.13
N PRO A 102 -1.83 -15.70 36.22
CA PRO A 102 -0.71 -15.70 35.28
C PRO A 102 -0.71 -14.49 34.34
N LEU A 103 -1.88 -13.93 34.03
CA LEU A 103 -1.96 -12.71 33.21
C LEU A 103 -1.39 -11.49 33.94
N ILE A 104 -1.52 -11.42 35.27
CA ILE A 104 -0.93 -10.34 36.08
C ILE A 104 0.59 -10.54 36.18
N ARG A 105 1.07 -11.76 36.46
CA ARG A 105 2.50 -12.08 36.50
C ARG A 105 3.22 -11.72 35.19
N ALA A 106 2.69 -12.21 34.06
CA ALA A 106 3.22 -11.93 32.73
C ALA A 106 3.15 -10.43 32.39
N LEU A 107 2.06 -9.75 32.74
CA LEU A 107 1.91 -8.31 32.53
C LEU A 107 2.92 -7.48 33.34
N ALA A 108 3.21 -7.88 34.58
CA ALA A 108 4.22 -7.21 35.43
C ALA A 108 5.63 -7.36 34.85
N VAL A 109 6.07 -8.59 34.52
CA VAL A 109 7.39 -8.84 33.92
C VAL A 109 7.54 -8.15 32.57
N ARG A 110 6.52 -8.22 31.70
CA ARG A 110 6.53 -7.54 30.39
C ARG A 110 6.64 -6.02 30.51
N THR A 111 6.00 -5.43 31.52
CA THR A 111 6.07 -3.98 31.75
C THR A 111 7.41 -3.57 32.35
N MET A 112 7.94 -4.31 33.33
CA MET A 112 9.28 -4.06 33.87
C MET A 112 10.35 -4.09 32.76
N GLY A 113 10.35 -5.12 31.90
CA GLY A 113 11.27 -5.22 30.76
C GLY A 113 11.06 -4.19 29.64
N CYS A 114 10.02 -3.36 29.70
CA CYS A 114 9.85 -2.21 28.82
C CYS A 114 10.39 -0.90 29.43
N ILE A 115 10.67 -0.86 30.74
CA ILE A 115 11.16 0.33 31.45
C ILE A 115 12.69 0.34 31.39
N ARG A 116 13.25 1.15 30.50
CA ARG A 116 14.70 1.33 30.33
C ARG A 116 15.27 2.27 31.40
N VAL A 117 15.39 1.79 32.63
CA VAL A 117 15.99 2.49 33.78
C VAL A 117 16.86 1.50 34.55
N ASP A 118 18.17 1.71 34.60
CA ASP A 118 19.16 0.71 35.05
C ASP A 118 18.90 0.19 36.47
N LYS A 119 18.48 1.07 37.39
CA LYS A 119 18.10 0.70 38.76
C LYS A 119 16.93 -0.30 38.81
N ILE A 120 16.04 -0.30 37.82
CA ILE A 120 14.87 -1.20 37.74
C ILE A 120 15.28 -2.55 37.11
N THR A 121 16.26 -2.54 36.21
CA THR A 121 16.85 -3.71 35.55
C THR A 121 17.36 -4.75 36.56
N GLU A 122 18.02 -4.32 37.64
CA GLU A 122 18.49 -5.23 38.71
C GLU A 122 17.31 -5.93 39.42
N TYR A 123 16.26 -5.18 39.78
CA TYR A 123 15.07 -5.74 40.46
C TYR A 123 14.21 -6.64 39.56
N LEU A 124 14.40 -6.60 38.23
CA LEU A 124 13.73 -7.50 37.28
C LEU A 124 14.33 -8.92 37.28
N CYS A 125 15.61 -9.09 37.61
CA CYS A 125 16.29 -10.39 37.51
C CYS A 125 15.58 -11.50 38.29
N ASP A 126 15.27 -11.26 39.56
CA ASP A 126 14.62 -12.23 40.45
C ASP A 126 13.19 -12.63 39.99
N PRO A 127 12.28 -11.68 39.70
CA PRO A 127 11.00 -11.97 39.04
C PRO A 127 11.16 -12.73 37.73
N LEU A 128 12.08 -12.32 36.87
CA LEU A 128 12.28 -12.92 35.54
C LEU A 128 12.72 -14.38 35.65
N GLN A 129 13.65 -14.70 36.56
CA GLN A 129 14.14 -16.07 36.73
C GLN A 129 13.05 -17.02 37.27
N ARG A 130 12.12 -16.51 38.09
CA ARG A 130 10.92 -17.28 38.51
C ARG A 130 9.97 -17.47 37.33
N CYS A 131 9.69 -16.41 36.56
CA CYS A 131 8.74 -16.47 35.44
C CYS A 131 9.24 -17.31 34.24
N LEU A 132 10.55 -17.50 34.07
CA LEU A 132 11.10 -18.48 33.10
C LEU A 132 10.81 -19.94 33.52
N LYS A 133 10.56 -20.19 34.81
CA LYS A 133 10.26 -21.51 35.40
C LYS A 133 8.83 -21.62 35.93
N ASP A 134 7.93 -20.74 35.47
CA ASP A 134 6.50 -20.74 35.84
C ASP A 134 5.79 -21.95 35.23
N ASP A 135 4.74 -22.46 35.89
CA ASP A 135 3.93 -23.56 35.35
C ASP A 135 3.16 -23.14 34.08
N ASP A 136 2.79 -21.86 33.98
CA ASP A 136 1.94 -21.34 32.91
C ASP A 136 2.75 -20.96 31.63
N PRO A 137 2.41 -21.51 30.45
CA PRO A 137 3.11 -21.22 29.19
C PRO A 137 3.02 -19.75 28.73
N TYR A 138 1.97 -19.01 29.09
CA TYR A 138 1.84 -17.58 28.77
C TYR A 138 2.83 -16.75 29.57
N VAL A 139 3.11 -17.13 30.82
CA VAL A 139 4.17 -16.50 31.63
C VAL A 139 5.54 -16.83 31.04
N ARG A 140 5.87 -18.11 30.81
CA ARG A 140 7.19 -18.52 30.25
C ARG A 140 7.49 -17.86 28.89
N LYS A 141 6.54 -17.86 27.95
CA LYS A 141 6.73 -17.23 26.63
C LYS A 141 6.88 -15.70 26.69
N THR A 142 6.34 -15.07 27.73
CA THR A 142 6.48 -13.63 27.98
C THR A 142 7.82 -13.32 28.64
N ALA A 143 8.28 -14.17 29.54
CA ALA A 143 9.60 -14.11 30.14
C ALA A 143 10.71 -14.27 29.10
N ALA A 144 10.58 -15.20 28.14
CA ALA A 144 11.53 -15.36 27.03
C ALA A 144 11.76 -14.06 26.22
N ILE A 145 10.70 -13.37 25.81
CA ILE A 145 10.79 -12.06 25.13
C ILE A 145 11.38 -10.98 26.06
N CYS A 146 11.14 -11.09 27.37
CA CYS A 146 11.72 -10.17 28.35
C CYS A 146 13.25 -10.33 28.48
N VAL A 147 13.79 -11.55 28.29
CA VAL A 147 15.25 -11.79 28.26
C VAL A 147 15.91 -11.07 27.07
N ALA A 148 15.33 -11.12 25.87
CA ALA A 148 15.85 -10.36 24.72
C ALA A 148 15.89 -8.85 24.99
N LYS A 149 14.79 -8.29 25.52
CA LYS A 149 14.73 -6.86 25.91
C LYS A 149 15.69 -6.48 27.05
N LEU A 150 16.03 -7.44 27.91
CA LEU A 150 17.01 -7.23 28.98
C LEU A 150 18.43 -7.20 28.39
N TYR A 151 18.72 -8.06 27.40
CA TYR A 151 19.99 -8.10 26.67
C TYR A 151 20.26 -6.79 25.90
N ASP A 152 19.22 -6.24 25.25
CA ASP A 152 19.21 -4.89 24.63
C ASP A 152 19.64 -3.75 25.58
N ILE A 153 19.41 -3.90 26.89
CA ILE A 153 19.67 -2.87 27.91
C ILE A 153 21.02 -3.11 28.57
N ASN A 154 21.29 -4.35 29.00
CA ASN A 154 22.52 -4.75 29.65
C ASN A 154 22.80 -6.24 29.39
N ALA A 155 23.63 -6.52 28.38
CA ALA A 155 24.04 -7.87 28.00
C ALA A 155 24.86 -8.58 29.10
N GLU A 156 25.77 -7.87 29.77
CA GLU A 156 26.65 -8.45 30.82
C GLU A 156 25.83 -9.06 31.95
N LEU A 157 24.79 -8.35 32.41
CA LEU A 157 23.87 -8.84 33.45
C LEU A 157 23.08 -10.10 33.02
N VAL A 158 22.84 -10.29 31.73
CA VAL A 158 22.14 -11.47 31.19
C VAL A 158 23.05 -12.70 31.17
N GLU A 159 24.33 -12.49 30.83
CA GLU A 159 25.37 -13.52 30.86
C GLU A 159 25.67 -13.94 32.31
N ASP A 160 25.96 -12.99 33.21
CA ASP A 160 26.28 -13.24 34.63
C ASP A 160 25.19 -14.00 35.41
N ARG A 161 23.92 -13.82 35.03
CA ARG A 161 22.77 -14.49 35.66
C ARG A 161 22.42 -15.84 35.03
N GLY A 162 23.08 -16.26 33.96
CA GLY A 162 22.77 -17.53 33.27
C GLY A 162 21.39 -17.55 32.59
N PHE A 163 20.87 -16.38 32.20
CA PHE A 163 19.58 -16.31 31.52
C PHE A 163 19.64 -16.89 30.10
N LEU A 164 20.79 -16.81 29.43
CA LEU A 164 21.00 -17.40 28.10
C LEU A 164 20.85 -18.93 28.13
N ASP A 165 21.42 -19.60 29.13
CA ASP A 165 21.32 -21.06 29.27
C ASP A 165 19.89 -21.47 29.61
N THR A 166 19.22 -20.73 30.49
CA THR A 166 17.79 -20.94 30.79
C THR A 166 16.93 -20.77 29.53
N LEU A 167 17.26 -19.82 28.65
CA LEU A 167 16.55 -19.59 27.39
C LEU A 167 16.81 -20.70 26.35
N LYS A 168 18.02 -21.29 26.35
CA LYS A 168 18.35 -22.48 25.54
C LYS A 168 17.57 -23.71 26.00
N ASP A 169 17.44 -23.92 27.31
CA ASP A 169 16.62 -25.00 27.88
C ASP A 169 15.15 -24.90 27.44
N LEU A 170 14.59 -23.67 27.35
CA LEU A 170 13.22 -23.43 26.88
C LEU A 170 12.96 -23.81 25.41
N ILE A 171 13.98 -24.07 24.59
CA ILE A 171 13.78 -24.66 23.25
C ILE A 171 13.28 -26.11 23.37
N SER A 172 13.49 -26.76 24.51
CA SER A 172 13.00 -28.11 24.81
C SER A 172 11.69 -28.10 25.63
N ASP A 173 10.98 -26.97 25.71
CA ASP A 173 9.69 -26.88 26.40
C ASP A 173 8.62 -27.73 25.67
N ASN A 174 7.67 -28.28 26.44
CA ASN A 174 6.54 -29.04 25.90
C ASN A 174 5.53 -28.17 25.14
N ASN A 175 5.55 -26.84 25.33
CA ASN A 175 4.60 -25.93 24.68
C ASN A 175 5.21 -25.22 23.45
N PRO A 176 4.69 -25.42 22.24
CA PRO A 176 5.21 -24.82 21.01
C PRO A 176 5.23 -23.28 20.99
N MET A 177 4.38 -22.59 21.76
CA MET A 177 4.43 -21.12 21.87
C MET A 177 5.63 -20.62 22.68
N VAL A 178 6.07 -21.39 23.68
CA VAL A 178 7.25 -21.04 24.48
C VAL A 178 8.50 -21.24 23.64
N VAL A 179 8.59 -22.38 22.94
CA VAL A 179 9.67 -22.69 21.99
C VAL A 179 9.80 -21.62 20.91
N ALA A 180 8.69 -21.24 20.26
CA ALA A 180 8.70 -20.20 19.22
C ALA A 180 9.21 -18.84 19.73
N ASN A 181 8.77 -18.41 20.91
CA ASN A 181 9.24 -17.15 21.51
C ASN A 181 10.68 -17.22 22.03
N ALA A 182 11.13 -18.39 22.49
CA ALA A 182 12.53 -18.62 22.89
C ALA A 182 13.46 -18.56 21.68
N VAL A 183 13.06 -19.16 20.55
CA VAL A 183 13.79 -19.08 19.27
C VAL A 183 13.84 -17.65 18.75
N ALA A 184 12.73 -16.92 18.77
CA ALA A 184 12.70 -15.51 18.36
C ALA A 184 13.64 -14.65 19.22
N ALA A 185 13.60 -14.81 20.55
CA ALA A 185 14.49 -14.12 21.48
C ALA A 185 15.97 -14.47 21.26
N LEU A 186 16.29 -15.75 20.98
CA LEU A 186 17.67 -16.18 20.71
C LEU A 186 18.18 -15.68 19.35
N ALA A 187 17.32 -15.57 18.33
CA ALA A 187 17.68 -14.96 17.05
C ALA A 187 17.99 -13.46 17.18
N GLU A 188 17.14 -12.70 17.88
CA GLU A 188 17.34 -11.26 18.13
C GLU A 188 18.61 -10.99 18.98
N ILE A 189 18.86 -11.83 19.99
CA ILE A 189 20.12 -11.82 20.76
C ILE A 189 21.32 -12.14 19.85
N GLN A 190 21.20 -13.13 18.95
CA GLN A 190 22.28 -13.53 18.04
C GLN A 190 22.68 -12.41 17.06
N GLU A 191 21.72 -11.65 16.54
CA GLU A 191 21.98 -10.46 15.69
C GLU A 191 22.71 -9.34 16.45
N THR A 192 22.46 -9.22 17.76
CA THR A 192 23.05 -8.18 18.61
C THR A 192 24.42 -8.59 19.18
N SER A 193 24.66 -9.89 19.35
CA SER A 193 25.87 -10.44 19.97
C SER A 193 27.02 -10.64 18.97
N ALA A 194 28.24 -10.27 19.36
CA ALA A 194 29.45 -10.52 18.56
C ALA A 194 29.97 -11.98 18.63
N ARG A 195 29.27 -12.88 19.34
CA ARG A 195 29.63 -14.29 19.52
C ARG A 195 28.49 -15.19 19.02
N PRO A 196 28.76 -16.41 18.52
CA PRO A 196 27.70 -17.40 18.30
C PRO A 196 27.15 -17.87 19.66
N ILE A 197 26.00 -17.31 20.06
CA ILE A 197 25.26 -17.72 21.26
C ILE A 197 24.29 -18.84 20.93
N PHE A 198 23.70 -18.83 19.72
CA PHE A 198 22.67 -19.76 19.28
C PHE A 198 23.15 -20.65 18.12
N GLU A 199 23.73 -21.79 18.47
CA GLU A 199 24.08 -22.84 17.50
C GLU A 199 22.95 -23.90 17.42
N ILE A 200 22.40 -24.09 16.23
CA ILE A 200 21.36 -25.08 15.97
C ILE A 200 22.03 -26.45 15.77
N THR A 201 21.91 -27.33 16.75
CA THR A 201 22.32 -28.74 16.63
C THR A 201 21.25 -29.56 15.91
N SER A 202 21.60 -30.72 15.34
CA SER A 202 20.62 -31.64 14.71
C SER A 202 19.53 -32.13 15.70
N GLN A 203 19.84 -32.19 17.01
CA GLN A 203 18.82 -32.45 18.05
C GLN A 203 17.85 -31.27 18.22
N THR A 204 18.36 -30.03 18.20
CA THR A 204 17.55 -28.80 18.22
C THR A 204 16.67 -28.73 16.96
N LEU A 205 17.24 -28.98 15.78
CA LEU A 205 16.54 -29.05 14.49
C LEU A 205 15.33 -30.00 14.55
N SER A 206 15.51 -31.24 15.02
CA SER A 206 14.41 -32.21 15.10
C SER A 206 13.28 -31.75 16.04
N LYS A 207 13.60 -31.06 17.15
CA LYS A 207 12.60 -30.48 18.06
C LYS A 207 11.85 -29.33 17.39
N LEU A 208 12.56 -28.41 16.75
CA LEU A 208 11.99 -27.25 16.05
C LEU A 208 11.09 -27.67 14.88
N LEU A 209 11.50 -28.65 14.07
CA LEU A 209 10.67 -29.22 13.00
C LEU A 209 9.42 -29.96 13.52
N THR A 210 9.46 -30.46 14.76
CA THR A 210 8.28 -31.05 15.41
C THR A 210 7.33 -29.95 15.86
N ALA A 211 7.83 -28.95 16.59
CA ALA A 211 7.07 -27.79 17.06
C ALA A 211 6.42 -27.00 15.92
N LEU A 212 7.09 -26.91 14.76
CA LEU A 212 6.59 -26.23 13.54
C LEU A 212 5.17 -26.67 13.11
N ASN A 213 4.76 -27.91 13.43
CA ASN A 213 3.42 -28.41 13.09
C ASN A 213 2.32 -27.81 13.97
N GLU A 214 2.65 -27.46 15.22
CA GLU A 214 1.70 -27.05 16.28
C GLU A 214 1.83 -25.56 16.65
N CYS A 215 2.89 -24.88 16.20
CA CYS A 215 3.06 -23.44 16.37
C CYS A 215 2.00 -22.62 15.59
N THR A 216 1.64 -21.46 16.14
CA THR A 216 0.92 -20.40 15.40
C THR A 216 1.74 -19.87 14.24
N GLU A 217 1.10 -19.22 13.25
CA GLU A 217 1.74 -18.65 12.05
C GLU A 217 3.02 -17.85 12.35
N TRP A 218 2.97 -16.94 13.33
CA TRP A 218 4.11 -16.13 13.78
C TRP A 218 5.28 -16.98 14.28
N GLY A 219 4.99 -18.01 15.07
CA GLY A 219 6.00 -18.94 15.57
C GLY A 219 6.58 -19.83 14.47
N GLN A 220 5.79 -20.17 13.45
CA GLN A 220 6.30 -20.88 12.28
C GLN A 220 7.28 -20.02 11.47
N VAL A 221 7.02 -18.72 11.31
CA VAL A 221 7.97 -17.79 10.68
C VAL A 221 9.27 -17.72 11.48
N PHE A 222 9.22 -17.44 12.80
CA PHE A 222 10.42 -17.36 13.64
C PHE A 222 11.26 -18.65 13.61
N ILE A 223 10.61 -19.82 13.62
CA ILE A 223 11.31 -21.11 13.51
C ILE A 223 11.91 -21.29 12.11
N LEU A 224 11.20 -20.97 11.03
CA LEU A 224 11.71 -21.10 9.67
C LEU A 224 12.89 -20.15 9.41
N ASP A 225 12.83 -18.89 9.88
CA ASP A 225 13.92 -17.93 9.76
C ASP A 225 15.14 -18.33 10.59
N ALA A 226 14.96 -18.77 11.84
CA ALA A 226 16.06 -19.30 12.64
C ALA A 226 16.72 -20.51 11.98
N LEU A 227 15.93 -21.49 11.52
CA LEU A 227 16.41 -22.66 10.81
C LEU A 227 17.08 -22.30 9.47
N SER A 228 16.76 -21.15 8.85
CA SER A 228 17.38 -20.72 7.57
C SER A 228 18.87 -20.38 7.69
N THR A 229 19.35 -20.24 8.92
CA THR A 229 20.78 -20.10 9.25
C THR A 229 21.48 -21.47 9.34
N TYR A 230 20.73 -22.57 9.53
CA TYR A 230 21.28 -23.92 9.61
C TYR A 230 21.64 -24.48 8.23
N LYS A 231 22.92 -24.81 8.04
CA LYS A 231 23.40 -25.56 6.87
C LYS A 231 23.38 -27.05 7.21
N ALA A 232 22.61 -27.83 6.47
CA ALA A 232 22.58 -29.28 6.63
C ALA A 232 23.97 -29.89 6.38
N ALA A 233 24.31 -30.94 7.15
CA ALA A 233 25.60 -31.62 7.01
C ALA A 233 25.65 -32.51 5.76
N ASP A 234 24.53 -33.16 5.45
CA ASP A 234 24.39 -34.13 4.36
C ASP A 234 23.19 -33.80 3.45
N ALA A 235 23.28 -34.17 2.17
CA ALA A 235 22.18 -34.05 1.22
C ALA A 235 20.91 -34.80 1.66
N LEU A 236 21.05 -35.92 2.39
CA LEU A 236 19.93 -36.66 2.96
C LEU A 236 19.26 -35.89 4.12
N GLU A 237 20.02 -35.16 4.94
CA GLU A 237 19.46 -34.30 5.98
C GLU A 237 18.70 -33.13 5.35
N ALA A 238 19.26 -32.51 4.30
CA ALA A 238 18.59 -31.47 3.51
C ALA A 238 17.26 -31.95 2.91
N GLU A 239 17.22 -33.15 2.31
CA GLU A 239 15.98 -33.75 1.78
C GLU A 239 14.95 -33.95 2.90
N ASN A 240 15.35 -34.51 4.06
CA ASN A 240 14.46 -34.69 5.21
C ASN A 240 13.89 -33.36 5.75
N ILE A 241 14.70 -32.30 5.83
CA ILE A 241 14.24 -30.95 6.22
C ILE A 241 13.20 -30.44 5.22
N VAL A 242 13.48 -30.54 3.93
CA VAL A 242 12.60 -30.06 2.85
C VAL A 242 11.27 -30.83 2.84
N GLU A 243 11.26 -32.15 3.08
CA GLU A 243 10.02 -32.91 3.21
C GLU A 243 9.15 -32.44 4.40
N ARG A 244 9.78 -32.12 5.54
CA ARG A 244 9.08 -31.60 6.73
C ARG A 244 8.54 -30.18 6.52
N VAL A 245 9.23 -29.36 5.74
CA VAL A 245 8.83 -27.97 5.45
C VAL A 245 7.80 -27.88 4.30
N THR A 246 7.79 -28.85 3.37
CA THR A 246 6.89 -28.87 2.20
C THR A 246 5.40 -28.57 2.52
N PRO A 247 4.78 -29.10 3.59
CA PRO A 247 3.39 -28.78 3.93
C PRO A 247 3.12 -27.30 4.25
N ARG A 248 4.15 -26.53 4.65
CA ARG A 248 4.02 -25.08 4.93
C ARG A 248 3.82 -24.25 3.66
N LEU A 249 4.11 -24.80 2.48
CA LEU A 249 3.84 -24.13 1.19
C LEU A 249 2.34 -23.94 0.90
N GLN A 250 1.46 -24.69 1.57
CA GLN A 250 -0.01 -24.58 1.41
C GLN A 250 -0.65 -23.66 2.46
N HIS A 251 0.15 -22.93 3.24
CA HIS A 251 -0.32 -22.07 4.31
C HIS A 251 -0.95 -20.77 3.78
N ALA A 252 -2.01 -20.27 4.42
CA ALA A 252 -2.73 -19.08 3.96
C ALA A 252 -1.90 -17.78 4.12
N ASN A 253 -1.12 -17.68 5.20
CA ASN A 253 -0.25 -16.54 5.46
C ASN A 253 0.98 -16.52 4.53
N CYS A 254 1.11 -15.44 3.76
CA CYS A 254 2.19 -15.22 2.79
C CYS A 254 3.59 -15.27 3.40
N ALA A 255 3.77 -14.81 4.65
CA ALA A 255 5.08 -14.80 5.31
C ALA A 255 5.59 -16.24 5.58
N VAL A 256 4.69 -17.14 5.99
CA VAL A 256 5.02 -18.57 6.19
C VAL A 256 5.44 -19.22 4.87
N VAL A 257 4.72 -18.93 3.78
CA VAL A 257 5.05 -19.46 2.44
C VAL A 257 6.40 -18.94 1.95
N LEU A 258 6.68 -17.64 2.05
CA LEU A 258 7.97 -17.07 1.63
C LEU A 258 9.14 -17.58 2.48
N SER A 259 8.95 -17.74 3.79
CA SER A 259 9.98 -18.30 4.69
C SER A 259 10.23 -19.79 4.41
N ALA A 260 9.19 -20.55 4.07
CA ALA A 260 9.32 -21.94 3.62
C ALA A 260 10.02 -22.04 2.25
N VAL A 261 9.74 -21.12 1.32
CA VAL A 261 10.45 -21.05 0.02
C VAL A 261 11.92 -20.68 0.21
N LYS A 262 12.24 -19.70 1.06
CA LYS A 262 13.62 -19.34 1.45
C LYS A 262 14.40 -20.55 1.94
N MET A 263 13.85 -21.26 2.94
CA MET A 263 14.39 -22.51 3.47
C MET A 263 14.66 -23.53 2.37
N ILE A 264 13.65 -23.82 1.55
CA ILE A 264 13.74 -24.85 0.51
C ILE A 264 14.81 -24.47 -0.53
N LEU A 265 14.89 -23.20 -0.93
CA LEU A 265 15.90 -22.73 -1.89
C LEU A 265 17.34 -22.86 -1.37
N GLN A 266 17.58 -22.55 -0.10
CA GLN A 266 18.90 -22.72 0.52
C GLN A 266 19.30 -24.21 0.61
N GLN A 267 18.42 -25.07 1.14
CA GLN A 267 18.73 -26.50 1.27
C GLN A 267 18.84 -27.19 -0.11
N MET A 268 18.14 -26.70 -1.14
CA MET A 268 18.25 -27.18 -2.52
C MET A 268 19.63 -26.97 -3.17
N GLU A 269 20.51 -26.13 -2.61
CA GLU A 269 21.88 -26.01 -3.11
C GLU A 269 22.77 -27.21 -2.72
N LEU A 270 22.39 -27.93 -1.67
CA LEU A 270 23.09 -29.13 -1.17
C LEU A 270 22.56 -30.44 -1.77
N ILE A 271 21.37 -30.43 -2.38
CA ILE A 271 20.72 -31.63 -2.94
C ILE A 271 21.33 -31.97 -4.32
N THR A 272 22.04 -33.09 -4.39
CA THR A 272 22.68 -33.57 -5.63
C THR A 272 21.70 -34.18 -6.65
N SER A 273 20.50 -34.58 -6.22
CA SER A 273 19.52 -35.25 -7.08
C SER A 273 18.70 -34.27 -7.93
N THR A 274 18.99 -34.22 -9.24
CA THR A 274 18.30 -33.33 -10.18
C THR A 274 16.80 -33.60 -10.32
N ASP A 275 16.35 -34.82 -10.07
CA ASP A 275 14.94 -35.19 -10.17
C ASP A 275 14.15 -34.75 -8.93
N VAL A 276 14.75 -34.81 -7.74
CA VAL A 276 14.21 -34.23 -6.50
C VAL A 276 14.08 -32.71 -6.66
N VAL A 277 15.15 -32.04 -7.09
CA VAL A 277 15.16 -30.60 -7.40
C VAL A 277 14.05 -30.22 -8.38
N ARG A 278 13.86 -30.97 -9.47
CA ARG A 278 12.79 -30.71 -10.46
C ARG A 278 11.39 -30.89 -9.86
N ASN A 279 11.20 -31.88 -8.99
CA ASN A 279 9.92 -32.11 -8.31
C ASN A 279 9.63 -31.03 -7.25
N LEU A 280 10.64 -30.51 -6.56
CA LEU A 280 10.51 -29.38 -5.63
C LEU A 280 10.12 -28.10 -6.37
N CYS A 281 10.77 -27.78 -7.50
CA CYS A 281 10.36 -26.65 -8.36
C CYS A 281 8.88 -26.73 -8.76
N LYS A 282 8.39 -27.92 -9.14
CA LYS A 282 6.97 -28.14 -9.46
C LYS A 282 6.03 -27.97 -8.26
N LYS A 283 6.47 -28.31 -7.04
CA LYS A 283 5.69 -28.12 -5.81
C LYS A 283 5.65 -26.65 -5.36
N MET A 284 6.69 -25.86 -5.64
CA MET A 284 6.77 -24.44 -5.28
C MET A 284 5.97 -23.51 -6.22
N ALA A 285 5.77 -23.91 -7.47
CA ALA A 285 5.11 -23.05 -8.47
C ALA A 285 3.64 -22.68 -8.10
N PRO A 286 2.73 -23.63 -7.75
CA PRO A 286 1.37 -23.27 -7.37
C PRO A 286 1.26 -22.36 -6.13
N PRO A 287 2.01 -22.58 -5.03
CA PRO A 287 2.11 -21.62 -3.93
C PRO A 287 2.46 -20.19 -4.38
N LEU A 288 3.51 -20.02 -5.20
CA LEU A 288 3.90 -18.71 -5.72
C LEU A 288 2.79 -18.06 -6.56
N VAL A 289 2.03 -18.85 -7.32
CA VAL A 289 0.84 -18.38 -8.05
C VAL A 289 -0.31 -17.98 -7.12
N THR A 290 -0.53 -18.69 -6.00
CA THR A 290 -1.56 -18.28 -5.03
C THR A 290 -1.24 -16.96 -4.34
N LEU A 291 0.04 -16.66 -4.08
CA LEU A 291 0.46 -15.34 -3.55
C LEU A 291 0.11 -14.19 -4.50
N LEU A 292 0.14 -14.43 -5.81
CA LEU A 292 -0.25 -13.46 -6.85
C LEU A 292 -1.77 -13.20 -6.93
N SER A 293 -2.57 -13.92 -6.13
CA SER A 293 -4.02 -13.73 -6.02
C SER A 293 -4.44 -13.00 -4.73
N ALA A 294 -3.48 -12.59 -3.89
CA ALA A 294 -3.72 -11.88 -2.64
C ALA A 294 -4.02 -10.37 -2.86
N GLU A 295 -4.03 -9.58 -1.79
CA GLU A 295 -4.19 -8.12 -1.85
C GLU A 295 -2.99 -7.44 -2.56
N PRO A 296 -3.14 -6.28 -3.23
CA PRO A 296 -2.11 -5.72 -4.12
C PRO A 296 -0.73 -5.48 -3.47
N GLU A 297 -0.70 -5.14 -2.19
CA GLU A 297 0.51 -5.01 -1.38
C GLU A 297 1.23 -6.35 -1.19
N LEU A 298 0.48 -7.44 -0.94
CA LEU A 298 1.02 -8.79 -0.83
C LEU A 298 1.45 -9.32 -2.19
N GLN A 299 0.70 -9.01 -3.25
CA GLN A 299 1.12 -9.30 -4.63
C GLN A 299 2.44 -8.60 -4.96
N TYR A 300 2.62 -7.34 -4.59
CA TYR A 300 3.87 -6.61 -4.83
C TYR A 300 5.05 -7.26 -4.08
N VAL A 301 4.91 -7.56 -2.79
CA VAL A 301 5.94 -8.29 -2.02
C VAL A 301 6.25 -9.65 -2.65
N ALA A 302 5.23 -10.40 -3.09
CA ALA A 302 5.39 -11.67 -3.78
C ALA A 302 6.14 -11.50 -5.12
N LEU A 303 5.75 -10.54 -5.96
CA LEU A 303 6.41 -10.24 -7.24
C LEU A 303 7.89 -9.88 -7.05
N ARG A 304 8.22 -9.02 -6.08
CA ARG A 304 9.61 -8.62 -5.79
C ARG A 304 10.48 -9.81 -5.39
N ASN A 305 9.95 -10.73 -4.57
CA ASN A 305 10.64 -11.97 -4.21
C ASN A 305 10.69 -12.97 -5.38
N ILE A 306 9.62 -13.13 -6.16
CA ILE A 306 9.58 -13.97 -7.37
C ILE A 306 10.61 -13.49 -8.40
N SER A 307 10.82 -12.17 -8.54
CA SER A 307 11.83 -11.59 -9.44
C SER A 307 13.27 -11.99 -9.05
N LEU A 308 13.54 -12.28 -7.78
CA LEU A 308 14.82 -12.88 -7.32
C LEU A 308 14.87 -14.39 -7.61
N ILE A 309 13.80 -15.12 -7.25
CA ILE A 309 13.71 -16.57 -7.45
C ILE A 309 13.87 -16.95 -8.94
N VAL A 310 13.23 -16.19 -9.84
CA VAL A 310 13.29 -16.38 -11.29
C VAL A 310 14.69 -16.09 -11.85
N GLN A 311 15.48 -15.19 -11.24
CA GLN A 311 16.88 -14.95 -11.67
C GLN A 311 17.77 -16.17 -11.37
N LYS A 312 17.67 -16.75 -10.16
CA LYS A 312 18.45 -17.96 -9.80
C LYS A 312 17.92 -19.22 -10.49
N ARG A 313 16.61 -19.34 -10.69
CA ARG A 313 15.95 -20.54 -11.24
C ARG A 313 14.85 -20.17 -12.26
N PRO A 314 15.20 -19.79 -13.51
CA PRO A 314 14.23 -19.36 -14.53
C PRO A 314 13.16 -20.40 -14.89
N THR A 315 13.43 -21.69 -14.64
CA THR A 315 12.54 -22.80 -15.02
C THR A 315 11.35 -23.02 -14.08
N ILE A 316 11.29 -22.38 -12.90
CA ILE A 316 10.22 -22.66 -11.91
C ILE A 316 8.84 -22.27 -12.44
N LEU A 317 8.71 -21.08 -13.04
CA LEU A 317 7.42 -20.50 -13.46
C LEU A 317 7.23 -20.44 -14.99
N ALA A 318 8.08 -21.13 -15.76
CA ALA A 318 8.08 -21.09 -17.22
C ALA A 318 6.75 -21.54 -17.88
N HIS A 319 5.94 -22.34 -17.19
CA HIS A 319 4.63 -22.81 -17.66
C HIS A 319 3.47 -21.89 -17.27
N GLU A 320 3.67 -20.95 -16.33
CA GLU A 320 2.60 -20.20 -15.66
C GLU A 320 2.59 -18.71 -16.04
N ILE A 321 3.20 -18.35 -17.18
CA ILE A 321 3.39 -16.97 -17.63
C ILE A 321 2.08 -16.14 -17.68
N LYS A 322 0.94 -16.78 -17.94
CA LYS A 322 -0.39 -16.14 -17.98
C LYS A 322 -0.83 -15.53 -16.65
N VAL A 323 -0.28 -15.98 -15.52
CA VAL A 323 -0.56 -15.40 -14.18
C VAL A 323 0.03 -14.00 -14.05
N PHE A 324 1.11 -13.72 -14.80
CA PHE A 324 1.78 -12.42 -14.83
C PHE A 324 1.14 -11.42 -15.79
N PHE A 325 0.10 -11.79 -16.53
CA PHE A 325 -0.63 -10.81 -17.35
C PHE A 325 -1.30 -9.77 -16.42
N CYS A 326 -1.17 -8.50 -16.79
CA CYS A 326 -1.72 -7.35 -16.08
C CYS A 326 -3.24 -7.29 -16.28
N LYS A 327 -3.97 -7.13 -15.19
CA LYS A 327 -5.41 -6.88 -15.22
C LYS A 327 -5.65 -5.38 -15.19
N TYR A 328 -6.79 -4.93 -15.74
CA TYR A 328 -7.19 -3.52 -15.70
C TYR A 328 -7.25 -2.93 -14.28
N ASN A 329 -7.56 -3.76 -13.27
CA ASN A 329 -7.63 -3.36 -11.87
C ASN A 329 -6.31 -3.50 -11.09
N ASP A 330 -5.24 -3.97 -11.72
CA ASP A 330 -3.93 -4.05 -11.06
C ASP A 330 -3.30 -2.64 -10.98
N PRO A 331 -2.77 -2.22 -9.81
CA PRO A 331 -2.13 -0.91 -9.70
C PRO A 331 -0.80 -0.86 -10.45
N ILE A 332 -0.40 0.36 -10.85
CA ILE A 332 0.77 0.62 -11.70
C ILE A 332 2.06 -0.10 -11.23
N TYR A 333 2.36 -0.10 -9.93
CA TYR A 333 3.55 -0.75 -9.38
C TYR A 333 3.51 -2.29 -9.48
N VAL A 334 2.32 -2.90 -9.44
CA VAL A 334 2.13 -4.33 -9.71
C VAL A 334 2.30 -4.62 -11.20
N LYS A 335 1.75 -3.78 -12.08
CA LYS A 335 1.90 -3.92 -13.54
C LYS A 335 3.39 -3.86 -13.96
N MET A 336 4.14 -2.90 -13.41
CA MET A 336 5.57 -2.72 -13.69
C MET A 336 6.42 -3.97 -13.33
N GLU A 337 6.20 -4.56 -12.14
CA GLU A 337 6.93 -5.76 -11.73
C GLU A 337 6.50 -7.01 -12.53
N LYS A 338 5.19 -7.14 -12.82
CA LYS A 338 4.67 -8.19 -13.71
C LYS A 338 5.35 -8.16 -15.08
N LEU A 339 5.46 -6.97 -15.68
CA LEU A 339 6.11 -6.75 -16.96
C LEU A 339 7.59 -7.19 -16.93
N GLU A 340 8.36 -6.78 -15.92
CA GLU A 340 9.77 -7.18 -15.76
C GLU A 340 9.93 -8.70 -15.57
N ILE A 341 9.01 -9.37 -14.86
CA ILE A 341 9.02 -10.83 -14.72
C ILE A 341 8.62 -11.51 -16.04
N MET A 342 7.69 -10.96 -16.82
CA MET A 342 7.35 -11.48 -18.15
C MET A 342 8.56 -11.43 -19.10
N ILE A 343 9.37 -10.37 -19.09
CA ILE A 343 10.63 -10.30 -19.86
C ILE A 343 11.59 -11.42 -19.42
N LYS A 344 11.76 -11.63 -18.11
CA LYS A 344 12.63 -12.70 -17.57
C LYS A 344 12.15 -14.10 -17.99
N LEU A 345 10.84 -14.36 -17.94
CA LEU A 345 10.20 -15.64 -18.32
C LEU A 345 9.94 -15.82 -19.83
N ALA A 346 10.21 -14.79 -20.66
CA ALA A 346 10.05 -14.87 -22.11
C ALA A 346 11.03 -15.89 -22.73
N SER A 347 10.50 -16.73 -23.62
CA SER A 347 11.16 -17.83 -24.33
C SER A 347 10.55 -18.02 -25.72
N ASP A 348 11.24 -18.73 -26.63
CA ASP A 348 10.75 -18.98 -28.00
C ASP A 348 9.34 -19.61 -28.08
N ARG A 349 8.87 -20.26 -27.01
CA ARG A 349 7.57 -20.95 -26.96
C ARG A 349 6.39 -20.07 -26.56
N ASN A 350 6.64 -19.00 -25.81
CA ASN A 350 5.60 -18.14 -25.23
C ASN A 350 5.62 -16.71 -25.79
N ILE A 351 6.67 -16.35 -26.55
CA ILE A 351 6.90 -14.99 -27.02
C ILE A 351 5.75 -14.41 -27.85
N ASP A 352 5.04 -15.19 -28.67
CA ASP A 352 3.89 -14.68 -29.43
C ASP A 352 2.74 -14.21 -28.55
N GLN A 353 2.50 -14.89 -27.42
CA GLN A 353 1.48 -14.47 -26.44
C GLN A 353 1.95 -13.23 -25.67
N VAL A 354 3.24 -13.17 -25.31
CA VAL A 354 3.85 -12.03 -24.62
C VAL A 354 3.85 -10.77 -25.50
N LEU A 355 4.17 -10.89 -26.79
CA LEU A 355 4.20 -9.75 -27.72
C LEU A 355 2.81 -9.22 -28.05
N LEU A 356 1.80 -10.10 -28.18
CA LEU A 356 0.41 -9.68 -28.36
C LEU A 356 -0.05 -8.85 -27.15
N GLU A 357 0.26 -9.31 -25.95
CA GLU A 357 -0.09 -8.66 -24.69
C GLU A 357 0.68 -7.34 -24.51
N PHE A 358 2.00 -7.31 -24.77
CA PHE A 358 2.79 -6.07 -24.73
C PHE A 358 2.34 -5.03 -25.76
N LYS A 359 1.83 -5.46 -26.92
CA LYS A 359 1.23 -4.57 -27.92
C LYS A 359 -0.06 -3.92 -27.39
N GLU A 360 -0.88 -4.66 -26.64
CA GLU A 360 -2.08 -4.10 -25.98
C GLU A 360 -1.66 -3.11 -24.87
N TYR A 361 -0.65 -3.45 -24.05
CA TYR A 361 -0.11 -2.57 -23.01
C TYR A 361 0.48 -1.27 -23.58
N ALA A 362 1.08 -1.31 -24.77
CA ALA A 362 1.57 -0.13 -25.48
C ALA A 362 0.45 0.80 -26.00
N THR A 363 -0.83 0.44 -25.80
CA THR A 363 -2.02 1.25 -26.11
C THR A 363 -2.84 1.64 -24.87
N GLU A 364 -2.33 1.39 -23.65
CA GLU A 364 -2.93 1.91 -22.41
C GLU A 364 -2.79 3.46 -22.29
N VAL A 365 -3.48 4.02 -21.29
CA VAL A 365 -3.52 5.48 -21.03
C VAL A 365 -2.30 5.98 -20.24
N ASP A 366 -1.64 5.11 -19.48
CA ASP A 366 -0.53 5.46 -18.60
C ASP A 366 0.80 5.52 -19.38
N VAL A 367 1.36 6.73 -19.50
CA VAL A 367 2.54 7.01 -20.35
C VAL A 367 3.77 6.24 -19.88
N ASP A 368 3.99 6.14 -18.57
CA ASP A 368 5.16 5.46 -18.00
C ASP A 368 5.06 3.95 -18.24
N PHE A 369 3.88 3.35 -18.05
CA PHE A 369 3.63 1.95 -18.35
C PHE A 369 3.80 1.63 -19.85
N VAL A 370 3.25 2.48 -20.72
CA VAL A 370 3.36 2.32 -22.18
C VAL A 370 4.82 2.35 -22.62
N ARG A 371 5.61 3.35 -22.19
CA ARG A 371 7.06 3.42 -22.46
C ARG A 371 7.76 2.15 -21.99
N LYS A 372 7.47 1.71 -20.78
CA LYS A 372 8.07 0.49 -20.22
C LYS A 372 7.69 -0.76 -21.03
N ALA A 373 6.46 -0.87 -21.53
CA ALA A 373 6.02 -1.95 -22.42
C ALA A 373 6.72 -1.92 -23.78
N VAL A 374 6.91 -0.74 -24.39
CA VAL A 374 7.72 -0.58 -25.62
C VAL A 374 9.17 -1.00 -25.36
N ARG A 375 9.77 -0.60 -24.24
CA ARG A 375 11.10 -1.06 -23.81
C ARG A 375 11.16 -2.58 -23.63
N ALA A 376 10.10 -3.19 -23.11
CA ALA A 376 10.00 -4.64 -22.92
C ALA A 376 9.98 -5.40 -24.26
N ILE A 377 9.26 -4.89 -25.27
CA ILE A 377 9.30 -5.43 -26.65
C ILE A 377 10.75 -5.37 -27.20
N GLY A 378 11.45 -4.26 -26.94
CA GLY A 378 12.86 -4.08 -27.30
C GLY A 378 13.79 -5.10 -26.65
N ARG A 379 13.71 -5.26 -25.32
CA ARG A 379 14.49 -6.26 -24.57
C ARG A 379 14.23 -7.68 -25.07
N CYS A 380 12.96 -8.02 -25.36
CA CYS A 380 12.62 -9.31 -25.96
C CYS A 380 13.31 -9.54 -27.32
N ALA A 381 13.46 -8.52 -28.17
CA ALA A 381 14.19 -8.62 -29.44
C ALA A 381 15.70 -8.83 -29.24
N ILE A 382 16.30 -8.19 -28.24
CA ILE A 382 17.72 -8.31 -27.90
C ILE A 382 18.01 -9.69 -27.29
N LYS A 383 17.12 -10.18 -26.42
CA LYS A 383 17.22 -11.47 -25.71
C LYS A 383 16.95 -12.68 -26.63
N LEU A 384 16.00 -12.57 -27.57
CA LEU A 384 15.55 -13.67 -28.42
C LEU A 384 15.65 -13.29 -29.91
N GLU A 385 16.74 -13.72 -30.56
CA GLU A 385 17.01 -13.46 -31.99
C GLU A 385 15.84 -13.86 -32.91
N ARG A 386 15.24 -15.03 -32.67
CA ARG A 386 14.06 -15.51 -33.42
C ARG A 386 12.79 -14.69 -33.22
N ALA A 387 12.76 -13.79 -32.23
CA ALA A 387 11.66 -12.88 -31.99
C ALA A 387 11.89 -11.49 -32.58
N ALA A 388 13.14 -11.11 -32.90
CA ALA A 388 13.51 -9.76 -33.27
C ALA A 388 12.66 -9.19 -34.43
N GLU A 389 12.52 -9.93 -35.53
CA GLU A 389 11.70 -9.53 -36.69
C GLU A 389 10.22 -9.28 -36.33
N ARG A 390 9.65 -10.08 -35.42
CA ARG A 390 8.27 -9.92 -34.93
C ARG A 390 8.16 -8.70 -34.00
N CYS A 391 9.09 -8.52 -33.06
CA CYS A 391 9.17 -7.35 -32.20
C CYS A 391 9.26 -6.06 -33.02
N ILE A 392 10.13 -6.05 -34.04
CA ILE A 392 10.32 -4.94 -34.97
C ILE A 392 9.03 -4.64 -35.75
N SER A 393 8.34 -5.67 -36.23
CA SER A 393 7.06 -5.50 -36.92
C SER A 393 6.01 -4.84 -36.02
N VAL A 394 5.94 -5.21 -34.74
CA VAL A 394 5.07 -4.57 -33.75
C VAL A 394 5.49 -3.12 -33.47
N LEU A 395 6.79 -2.83 -33.32
CA LEU A 395 7.28 -1.46 -33.12
C LEU A 395 6.96 -0.55 -34.31
N LEU A 396 7.08 -1.05 -35.54
CA LEU A 396 6.66 -0.34 -36.76
C LEU A 396 5.15 -0.04 -36.79
N GLU A 397 4.32 -0.98 -36.34
CA GLU A 397 2.88 -0.76 -36.21
C GLU A 397 2.58 0.31 -35.16
N LEU A 398 3.25 0.29 -34.00
CA LEU A 398 3.11 1.29 -32.95
C LEU A 398 3.54 2.70 -33.41
N ILE A 399 4.64 2.80 -34.17
CA ILE A 399 5.09 4.07 -34.77
C ILE A 399 4.02 4.63 -35.73
N LYS A 400 3.37 3.77 -36.52
CA LYS A 400 2.29 4.17 -37.45
C LYS A 400 1.03 4.68 -36.76
N VAL A 401 0.83 4.43 -35.46
CA VAL A 401 -0.26 5.05 -34.67
C VAL A 401 0.00 6.55 -34.43
N LYS A 402 1.24 7.03 -34.60
CA LYS A 402 1.67 8.43 -34.45
C LYS A 402 1.37 9.04 -33.06
N VAL A 403 1.61 8.26 -32.01
CA VAL A 403 1.59 8.74 -30.61
C VAL A 403 3.02 9.12 -30.21
N ASN A 404 3.30 10.42 -30.02
CA ASN A 404 4.66 10.96 -29.88
C ASN A 404 5.55 10.18 -28.89
N TYR A 405 5.11 10.01 -27.64
CA TYR A 405 5.89 9.33 -26.60
C TYR A 405 6.13 7.83 -26.89
N VAL A 406 5.26 7.18 -27.67
CA VAL A 406 5.43 5.78 -28.14
C VAL A 406 6.49 5.73 -29.25
N VAL A 407 6.41 6.65 -30.21
CA VAL A 407 7.35 6.77 -31.33
C VAL A 407 8.77 7.03 -30.80
N GLN A 408 8.90 7.95 -29.84
CA GLN A 408 10.17 8.30 -29.20
C GLN A 408 10.82 7.12 -28.48
N GLU A 409 10.10 6.43 -27.59
CA GLU A 409 10.64 5.25 -26.91
C GLU A 409 10.96 4.12 -27.90
N ALA A 410 10.13 3.94 -28.94
CA ALA A 410 10.39 2.96 -29.98
C ALA A 410 11.69 3.25 -30.75
N ILE A 411 12.04 4.52 -30.99
CA ILE A 411 13.31 4.92 -31.62
C ILE A 411 14.51 4.61 -30.72
N ILE A 412 14.40 4.89 -29.42
CA ILE A 412 15.45 4.54 -28.43
C ILE A 412 15.68 3.03 -28.41
N VAL A 413 14.59 2.25 -28.45
CA VAL A 413 14.60 0.79 -28.54
C VAL A 413 15.20 0.29 -29.86
N ILE A 414 14.81 0.85 -31.01
CA ILE A 414 15.29 0.41 -32.33
C ILE A 414 16.78 0.69 -32.49
N LYS A 415 17.30 1.80 -31.96
CA LYS A 415 18.76 2.04 -31.84
C LYS A 415 19.47 0.86 -31.15
N ASP A 416 18.96 0.40 -30.01
CA ASP A 416 19.57 -0.71 -29.28
C ASP A 416 19.43 -2.03 -30.06
N ILE A 417 18.30 -2.28 -30.75
CA ILE A 417 18.15 -3.42 -31.66
C ILE A 417 19.15 -3.37 -32.83
N PHE A 418 19.39 -2.20 -33.43
CA PHE A 418 20.40 -2.02 -34.50
C PHE A 418 21.84 -2.23 -33.99
N ARG A 419 22.11 -1.93 -32.71
CA ARG A 419 23.39 -2.26 -32.05
C ARG A 419 23.54 -3.76 -31.74
N ARG A 420 22.45 -4.52 -31.75
CA ARG A 420 22.45 -5.99 -31.63
C ARG A 420 22.55 -6.69 -32.99
N TYR A 421 21.82 -6.20 -33.98
CA TYR A 421 21.72 -6.76 -35.33
C TYR A 421 22.01 -5.68 -36.40
N PRO A 422 23.29 -5.30 -36.59
CA PRO A 422 23.67 -4.28 -37.57
C PRO A 422 23.29 -4.69 -38.99
N ASN A 423 23.00 -3.71 -39.85
CA ASN A 423 22.72 -3.87 -41.29
C ASN A 423 21.58 -4.86 -41.66
N THR A 424 20.77 -5.31 -40.70
CA THR A 424 19.74 -6.35 -40.93
C THR A 424 18.38 -5.75 -41.27
N TYR A 425 18.04 -4.59 -40.71
CA TYR A 425 16.70 -4.00 -40.71
C TYR A 425 16.67 -2.57 -41.28
N GLU A 426 17.54 -2.27 -42.25
CA GLU A 426 17.76 -0.92 -42.81
C GLU A 426 16.51 -0.29 -43.44
N SER A 427 15.57 -1.09 -43.96
CA SER A 427 14.34 -0.63 -44.62
C SER A 427 13.43 0.23 -43.73
N ILE A 428 13.66 0.20 -42.42
CA ILE A 428 12.89 0.93 -41.40
C ILE A 428 13.35 2.38 -41.27
N ILE A 429 14.61 2.67 -41.62
CA ILE A 429 15.24 3.98 -41.40
C ILE A 429 14.45 5.10 -42.07
N ALA A 430 13.91 4.86 -43.28
CA ALA A 430 13.06 5.84 -43.97
C ALA A 430 11.82 6.23 -43.15
N THR A 431 11.09 5.25 -42.60
CA THR A 431 9.90 5.48 -41.75
C THR A 431 10.26 6.15 -40.42
N LEU A 432 11.47 5.92 -39.89
CA LEU A 432 11.97 6.65 -38.72
C LEU A 432 12.24 8.12 -39.05
N CYS A 433 12.87 8.40 -40.20
CA CYS A 433 13.15 9.77 -40.65
C CYS A 433 11.85 10.55 -40.94
N GLU A 434 10.81 9.91 -41.50
CA GLU A 434 9.47 10.50 -41.64
C GLU A 434 8.81 10.94 -40.32
N SER A 435 9.34 10.51 -39.16
CA SER A 435 8.80 10.80 -37.83
C SER A 435 9.63 11.81 -37.03
N LEU A 436 10.68 12.41 -37.64
CA LEU A 436 11.61 13.35 -37.00
C LEU A 436 10.91 14.52 -36.30
N ASP A 437 9.91 15.12 -36.92
CA ASP A 437 9.16 16.28 -36.41
C ASP A 437 8.44 16.03 -35.07
N THR A 438 8.34 14.76 -34.64
CA THR A 438 7.65 14.35 -33.39
C THR A 438 8.59 14.18 -32.19
N LEU A 439 9.88 14.49 -32.34
CA LEU A 439 10.91 14.28 -31.32
C LEU A 439 11.12 15.53 -30.43
N ASP A 440 10.48 15.56 -29.26
CA ASP A 440 10.80 16.51 -28.19
C ASP A 440 11.83 15.93 -27.19
N GLU A 441 11.76 14.64 -26.85
CA GLU A 441 12.66 14.05 -25.87
C GLU A 441 14.13 13.94 -26.31
N PRO A 442 15.08 14.32 -25.43
CA PRO A 442 16.50 14.37 -25.76
C PRO A 442 17.12 12.97 -25.93
N GLU A 443 16.65 11.92 -25.23
CA GLU A 443 17.18 10.55 -25.44
C GLU A 443 16.72 9.99 -26.80
N ALA A 444 15.50 10.32 -27.22
CA ALA A 444 14.97 9.95 -28.53
C ALA A 444 15.66 10.71 -29.66
N LYS A 445 15.86 12.03 -29.52
CA LYS A 445 16.69 12.85 -30.43
C LYS A 445 18.10 12.26 -30.57
N ALA A 446 18.81 12.06 -29.46
CA ALA A 446 20.16 11.48 -29.47
C ALA A 446 20.18 10.08 -30.12
N SER A 447 19.15 9.27 -29.89
CA SER A 447 19.02 7.95 -30.50
C SER A 447 18.80 8.03 -32.02
N MET A 448 18.00 8.97 -32.50
CA MET A 448 17.81 9.23 -33.94
C MET A 448 19.09 9.75 -34.60
N ILE A 449 19.75 10.73 -33.99
CA ILE A 449 21.02 11.30 -34.45
C ILE A 449 22.12 10.22 -34.52
N TRP A 450 22.12 9.26 -33.59
CA TRP A 450 22.97 8.07 -33.67
C TRP A 450 22.65 7.22 -34.91
N ILE A 451 21.36 6.95 -35.21
CA ILE A 451 20.96 6.17 -36.40
C ILE A 451 21.42 6.90 -37.68
N ILE A 452 21.20 8.21 -37.77
CA ILE A 452 21.60 9.00 -38.96
C ILE A 452 23.12 8.97 -39.15
N GLY A 453 23.92 9.17 -38.09
CA GLY A 453 25.38 9.09 -38.17
C GLY A 453 25.92 7.68 -38.43
N GLU A 454 25.23 6.63 -37.99
CA GLU A 454 25.64 5.24 -38.24
C GLU A 454 25.32 4.78 -39.66
N TYR A 455 24.16 5.18 -40.20
CA TYR A 455 23.71 4.78 -41.54
C TYR A 455 23.83 5.90 -42.60
N ALA A 456 24.67 6.91 -42.35
CA ALA A 456 24.91 8.07 -43.22
C ALA A 456 25.32 7.73 -44.67
N GLU A 457 25.89 6.55 -44.92
CA GLU A 457 26.19 6.04 -46.28
C GLU A 457 24.95 5.61 -47.06
N ARG A 458 23.87 5.25 -46.36
CA ARG A 458 22.61 4.68 -46.90
C ARG A 458 21.48 5.70 -46.91
N ILE A 459 21.55 6.71 -46.05
CA ILE A 459 20.63 7.84 -46.01
C ILE A 459 21.19 8.92 -46.93
N ASP A 460 20.49 9.23 -48.03
CA ASP A 460 20.98 10.19 -49.02
C ASP A 460 21.01 11.62 -48.47
N ASN A 461 19.92 12.07 -47.85
CA ASN A 461 19.73 13.40 -47.24
C ASN A 461 20.21 13.51 -45.78
N ALA A 462 21.23 12.74 -45.39
CA ALA A 462 21.72 12.69 -44.01
C ALA A 462 22.33 14.02 -43.52
N ASP A 463 22.82 14.83 -44.46
CA ASP A 463 23.30 16.20 -44.27
C ASP A 463 22.15 17.15 -43.91
N GLU A 464 21.12 17.25 -44.75
CA GLU A 464 19.94 18.09 -44.49
C GLU A 464 19.28 17.77 -43.14
N LEU A 465 19.12 16.48 -42.82
CA LEU A 465 18.51 16.03 -41.57
C LEU A 465 19.36 16.40 -40.35
N LEU A 466 20.69 16.26 -40.42
CA LEU A 466 21.56 16.66 -39.32
C LEU A 466 21.68 18.18 -39.19
N GLU A 467 21.65 18.94 -40.29
CA GLU A 467 21.72 20.40 -40.28
C GLU A 467 20.57 21.02 -39.47
N SER A 468 19.35 20.49 -39.61
CA SER A 468 18.19 20.92 -38.82
C SER A 468 18.39 20.80 -37.29
N PHE A 469 19.16 19.81 -36.82
CA PHE A 469 19.52 19.67 -35.40
C PHE A 469 20.73 20.51 -34.99
N LEU A 470 21.51 21.03 -35.94
CA LEU A 470 22.63 21.92 -35.66
C LEU A 470 22.18 23.36 -35.45
N GLU A 471 21.07 23.78 -36.07
CA GLU A 471 20.47 25.09 -35.82
C GLU A 471 20.11 25.30 -34.34
N SER A 472 19.60 24.27 -33.66
CA SER A 472 19.27 24.31 -32.22
C SER A 472 20.41 23.89 -31.29
N PHE A 473 21.61 23.60 -31.80
CA PHE A 473 22.70 22.97 -31.03
C PHE A 473 22.99 23.61 -29.65
N PRO A 474 23.04 24.94 -29.47
CA PRO A 474 23.32 25.55 -28.16
C PRO A 474 22.18 25.38 -27.14
N GLU A 475 20.95 25.17 -27.61
CA GLU A 475 19.75 25.03 -26.78
C GLU A 475 19.47 23.57 -26.36
N GLU A 476 20.04 22.60 -27.07
CA GLU A 476 19.88 21.16 -26.78
C GLU A 476 20.70 20.69 -25.55
N GLN A 477 20.29 19.57 -24.96
CA GLN A 477 21.01 18.98 -23.83
C GLN A 477 22.38 18.40 -24.24
N ALA A 478 23.33 18.40 -23.31
CA ALA A 478 24.70 17.93 -23.52
C ALA A 478 24.82 16.53 -24.16
N MET A 479 23.92 15.59 -23.85
CA MET A 479 23.95 14.26 -24.48
C MET A 479 23.54 14.27 -25.96
N VAL A 480 22.66 15.20 -26.36
CA VAL A 480 22.30 15.44 -27.77
C VAL A 480 23.47 16.11 -28.48
N GLN A 481 24.08 17.13 -27.87
CA GLN A 481 25.26 17.82 -28.40
C GLN A 481 26.45 16.87 -28.64
N LEU A 482 26.78 16.01 -27.67
CA LEU A 482 27.82 14.97 -27.78
C LEU A 482 27.54 13.98 -28.93
N GLN A 483 26.26 13.64 -29.13
CA GLN A 483 25.83 12.70 -30.15
C GLN A 483 25.76 13.34 -31.54
N LEU A 484 25.41 14.63 -31.65
CA LEU A 484 25.52 15.44 -32.87
C LEU A 484 26.97 15.55 -33.30
N LEU A 485 27.86 16.02 -32.41
CA LEU A 485 29.30 16.09 -32.65
C LEU A 485 29.87 14.76 -33.19
N THR A 486 29.48 13.64 -32.58
CA THR A 486 29.91 12.32 -33.04
C THR A 486 29.26 11.90 -34.37
N ALA A 487 28.00 12.27 -34.64
CA ALA A 487 27.31 11.97 -35.90
C ALA A 487 27.86 12.78 -37.07
N THR A 488 28.12 14.09 -36.91
CA THR A 488 28.72 14.94 -37.94
C THR A 488 30.14 14.50 -38.29
N VAL A 489 30.94 14.10 -37.29
CA VAL A 489 32.27 13.49 -37.53
C VAL A 489 32.17 12.19 -38.34
N LYS A 490 31.20 11.30 -38.01
CA LYS A 490 30.94 10.09 -38.80
C LYS A 490 30.47 10.41 -40.23
N LEU A 491 29.58 11.39 -40.40
CA LEU A 491 29.09 11.81 -41.72
C LEU A 491 30.26 12.25 -42.61
N PHE A 492 31.16 13.10 -42.12
CA PHE A 492 32.34 13.55 -42.87
C PHE A 492 33.31 12.42 -43.22
N LEU A 493 33.59 11.49 -42.28
CA LEU A 493 34.48 10.35 -42.53
C LEU A 493 33.91 9.34 -43.56
N LYS A 494 32.60 9.37 -43.79
CA LYS A 494 31.86 8.53 -44.73
C LYS A 494 31.61 9.22 -46.08
N LYS A 495 31.19 10.48 -46.03
CA LYS A 495 30.87 11.38 -47.16
C LYS A 495 31.69 12.68 -47.01
N PRO A 496 32.95 12.72 -47.49
CA PRO A 496 33.78 13.93 -47.45
C PRO A 496 33.39 14.92 -48.57
N THR A 497 32.19 15.48 -48.48
CA THR A 497 31.67 16.54 -49.36
C THR A 497 31.71 17.91 -48.68
N GLU A 498 31.53 19.00 -49.43
CA GLU A 498 31.65 20.37 -48.90
C GLU A 498 30.64 20.68 -47.78
N GLY A 499 29.42 20.13 -47.85
CA GLY A 499 28.38 20.31 -46.81
C GLY A 499 28.82 19.78 -45.44
N PRO A 500 29.08 18.46 -45.27
CA PRO A 500 29.62 17.88 -44.04
C PRO A 500 30.90 18.56 -43.53
N GLN A 501 31.74 19.09 -44.41
CA GLN A 501 32.92 19.85 -44.02
C GLN A 501 32.57 21.20 -43.37
N GLN A 502 31.58 21.93 -43.89
CA GLN A 502 31.04 23.14 -43.28
C GLN A 502 30.35 22.82 -41.94
N MET A 503 29.53 21.77 -41.90
CA MET A 503 28.86 21.32 -40.68
C MET A 503 29.88 21.03 -39.57
N ILE A 504 30.97 20.31 -39.84
CA ILE A 504 32.03 20.07 -38.83
C ILE A 504 32.61 21.37 -38.28
N GLN A 505 32.84 22.38 -39.12
CA GLN A 505 33.38 23.67 -38.65
C GLN A 505 32.39 24.36 -37.71
N VAL A 506 31.09 24.35 -38.04
CA VAL A 506 30.04 24.91 -37.18
C VAL A 506 29.95 24.15 -35.85
N VAL A 507 29.86 22.81 -35.88
CA VAL A 507 29.74 22.02 -34.62
C VAL A 507 30.97 22.16 -33.74
N LEU A 508 32.18 22.10 -34.30
CA LEU A 508 33.41 22.29 -33.51
C LEU A 508 33.50 23.70 -32.93
N ASN A 509 33.08 24.73 -33.66
CA ASN A 509 33.05 26.10 -33.15
C ASN A 509 32.05 26.24 -31.99
N ASN A 510 30.81 25.79 -32.17
CA ASN A 510 29.77 25.92 -31.14
C ASN A 510 30.10 25.05 -29.90
N ALA A 511 30.62 23.83 -30.10
CA ALA A 511 31.06 22.95 -29.01
C ALA A 511 32.28 23.46 -28.22
N THR A 512 33.16 24.27 -28.84
CA THR A 512 34.36 24.81 -28.17
C THR A 512 34.16 26.21 -27.61
N MET A 513 33.43 27.10 -28.32
CA MET A 513 33.24 28.50 -27.93
C MET A 513 31.96 28.77 -27.14
N GLU A 514 30.85 28.14 -27.52
CA GLU A 514 29.51 28.49 -26.98
C GLU A 514 29.07 27.56 -25.84
N THR A 515 29.71 26.41 -25.65
CA THR A 515 29.30 25.43 -24.63
C THR A 515 30.21 25.45 -23.40
N ASP A 516 29.59 25.42 -22.21
CA ASP A 516 30.29 25.41 -20.91
C ASP A 516 30.72 24.00 -20.44
N ASN A 517 30.22 22.92 -21.04
CA ASN A 517 30.52 21.55 -20.62
C ASN A 517 31.97 21.15 -21.00
N PRO A 518 32.86 20.85 -20.02
CA PRO A 518 34.25 20.50 -20.31
C PRO A 518 34.41 19.22 -21.15
N ASP A 519 33.58 18.20 -20.92
CA ASP A 519 33.67 16.92 -21.66
C ASP A 519 33.34 17.10 -23.14
N LEU A 520 32.32 17.90 -23.47
CA LEU A 520 31.99 18.24 -24.85
C LEU A 520 33.14 19.02 -25.52
N ARG A 521 33.68 20.04 -24.83
CA ARG A 521 34.78 20.88 -25.33
C ARG A 521 36.05 20.06 -25.57
N ASP A 522 36.45 19.21 -24.63
CA ASP A 522 37.63 18.35 -24.78
C ASP A 522 37.43 17.30 -25.87
N ARG A 523 36.23 16.71 -25.98
CA ARG A 523 35.89 15.77 -27.05
C ARG A 523 35.89 16.43 -28.42
N ALA A 524 35.43 17.68 -28.53
CA ALA A 524 35.55 18.47 -29.74
C ALA A 524 37.02 18.75 -30.11
N TYR A 525 37.87 19.11 -29.14
CA TYR A 525 39.31 19.24 -29.37
C TYR A 525 39.98 17.92 -29.79
N ILE A 526 39.57 16.78 -29.23
CA ILE A 526 40.07 15.46 -29.64
C ILE A 526 39.68 15.17 -31.10
N TYR A 527 38.42 15.33 -31.48
CA TYR A 527 38.00 15.13 -32.87
C TYR A 527 38.69 16.12 -33.82
N TRP A 528 38.83 17.39 -33.47
CA TRP A 528 39.55 18.37 -34.29
C TRP A 528 41.01 17.98 -34.52
N ARG A 529 41.74 17.60 -33.46
CA ARG A 529 43.14 17.15 -33.54
C ARG A 529 43.27 15.85 -34.34
N LEU A 530 42.36 14.90 -34.14
CA LEU A 530 42.36 13.62 -34.84
C LEU A 530 42.14 13.83 -36.35
N LEU A 531 41.10 14.57 -36.74
CA LEU A 531 40.79 14.89 -38.14
C LEU A 531 41.84 15.76 -38.84
N SER A 532 42.54 16.64 -38.12
CA SER A 532 43.59 17.50 -38.68
C SER A 532 44.98 16.85 -38.74
N THR A 533 45.21 15.80 -37.95
CA THR A 533 46.49 15.07 -37.95
C THR A 533 46.47 13.92 -38.94
N ASP A 534 45.44 13.06 -38.89
CA ASP A 534 45.34 11.86 -39.73
C ASP A 534 43.87 11.42 -39.90
N PRO A 535 43.22 11.77 -41.03
CA PRO A 535 41.87 11.32 -41.34
C PRO A 535 41.70 9.80 -41.52
N GLU A 536 42.75 9.05 -41.87
CA GLU A 536 42.65 7.59 -42.04
C GLU A 536 42.67 6.91 -40.66
N ALA A 537 43.58 7.30 -39.77
CA ALA A 537 43.53 6.86 -38.38
C ALA A 537 42.24 7.32 -37.67
N ALA A 538 41.72 8.50 -38.00
CA ALA A 538 40.40 8.95 -37.53
C ALA A 538 39.28 8.00 -37.96
N LYS A 539 39.33 7.51 -39.20
CA LYS A 539 38.36 6.56 -39.75
C LYS A 539 38.42 5.22 -39.01
N ASP A 540 39.61 4.66 -38.83
CA ASP A 540 39.81 3.38 -38.14
C ASP A 540 39.35 3.43 -36.68
N VAL A 541 39.55 4.55 -35.98
CA VAL A 541 39.13 4.71 -34.58
C VAL A 541 37.63 5.01 -34.43
N VAL A 542 37.07 5.91 -35.25
CA VAL A 542 35.69 6.40 -35.09
C VAL A 542 34.66 5.48 -35.73
N LEU A 543 35.02 4.78 -36.81
CA LEU A 543 34.17 3.80 -37.51
C LEU A 543 34.46 2.35 -37.08
N ALA A 544 35.28 2.14 -36.03
CA ALA A 544 35.51 0.83 -35.44
C ALA A 544 34.19 0.12 -35.07
N GLU A 545 34.12 -1.18 -35.38
CA GLU A 545 32.99 -2.02 -34.99
C GLU A 545 32.88 -2.08 -33.46
N LYS A 546 31.67 -1.81 -32.94
CA LYS A 546 31.44 -1.67 -31.50
C LYS A 546 31.00 -3.01 -30.89
N PRO A 547 31.36 -3.30 -29.62
CA PRO A 547 30.87 -4.49 -28.94
C PRO A 547 29.35 -4.57 -28.94
N VAL A 548 28.85 -5.74 -29.27
CA VAL A 548 27.42 -6.06 -29.36
C VAL A 548 26.78 -6.00 -27.96
N ILE A 549 25.62 -5.38 -27.83
CA ILE A 549 24.91 -5.29 -26.53
C ILE A 549 24.28 -6.62 -26.09
N SER A 550 24.10 -6.78 -24.79
CA SER A 550 23.35 -7.86 -24.11
C SER A 550 22.27 -7.28 -23.18
N ASP A 551 21.23 -8.05 -22.86
CA ASP A 551 20.12 -7.63 -21.97
C ASP A 551 20.44 -7.82 -20.47
N ASP A 552 21.68 -7.58 -20.06
CA ASP A 552 22.12 -7.78 -18.67
C ASP A 552 21.67 -6.66 -17.72
N SER A 553 21.05 -5.60 -18.27
CA SER A 553 20.71 -4.34 -17.61
C SER A 553 19.86 -4.43 -16.32
N ASN A 554 19.14 -5.54 -16.13
CA ASN A 554 18.31 -5.81 -14.93
C ASN A 554 18.70 -7.13 -14.22
N SER A 555 19.91 -7.65 -14.47
CA SER A 555 20.47 -8.79 -13.75
C SER A 555 21.22 -8.32 -12.49
N LEU A 556 20.97 -8.97 -11.35
CA LEU A 556 21.76 -8.75 -10.14
C LEU A 556 23.07 -9.54 -10.22
N GLU A 557 24.14 -9.01 -9.62
CA GLU A 557 25.39 -9.76 -9.46
C GLU A 557 25.11 -11.08 -8.72
N PRO A 558 25.65 -12.24 -9.13
CA PRO A 558 25.32 -13.53 -8.52
C PRO A 558 25.59 -13.61 -7.01
N SER A 559 26.65 -12.94 -6.53
CA SER A 559 26.99 -12.79 -5.10
C SER A 559 25.87 -12.10 -4.31
N LEU A 560 25.48 -10.90 -4.78
CA LEU A 560 24.38 -10.10 -4.24
C LEU A 560 23.03 -10.82 -4.34
N LEU A 561 22.78 -11.55 -5.42
CA LEU A 561 21.58 -12.36 -5.57
C LEU A 561 21.51 -13.43 -4.49
N ASP A 562 22.60 -14.15 -4.23
CA ASP A 562 22.63 -15.25 -3.25
C ASP A 562 22.44 -14.73 -1.81
N GLU A 563 23.01 -13.57 -1.48
CA GLU A 563 22.75 -12.88 -0.20
C GLU A 563 21.29 -12.39 -0.09
N LEU A 564 20.72 -11.83 -1.16
CA LEU A 564 19.31 -11.42 -1.20
C LEU A 564 18.32 -12.61 -1.15
N LEU A 565 18.72 -13.79 -1.64
CA LEU A 565 17.95 -15.03 -1.49
C LEU A 565 17.94 -15.51 -0.03
N GLY A 566 19.09 -15.41 0.67
CA GLY A 566 19.14 -15.61 2.13
C GLY A 566 18.26 -14.65 2.91
N ASN A 567 18.02 -13.46 2.37
CA ASN A 567 17.16 -12.41 2.94
C ASN A 567 15.72 -12.39 2.38
N ILE A 568 15.24 -13.44 1.70
CA ILE A 568 13.81 -13.58 1.30
C ILE A 568 12.88 -13.39 2.50
N ALA A 569 11.70 -12.81 2.25
CA ALA A 569 10.69 -12.39 3.23
C ALA A 569 11.08 -11.17 4.12
N THR A 570 12.30 -10.64 4.00
CA THR A 570 12.70 -9.39 4.68
C THR A 570 12.50 -8.15 3.81
N LEU A 571 12.68 -6.96 4.38
CA LEU A 571 12.67 -5.70 3.62
C LEU A 571 13.79 -5.65 2.55
N SER A 572 14.94 -6.28 2.81
CA SER A 572 16.08 -6.29 1.88
C SER A 572 15.73 -6.95 0.54
N SER A 573 15.04 -8.10 0.56
CA SER A 573 14.61 -8.79 -0.66
C SER A 573 13.45 -8.09 -1.40
N VAL A 574 12.70 -7.21 -0.73
CA VAL A 574 11.68 -6.38 -1.39
C VAL A 574 12.33 -5.18 -2.07
N TYR A 575 13.28 -4.51 -1.42
CA TYR A 575 13.99 -3.36 -1.99
C TYR A 575 15.08 -3.73 -3.03
N HIS A 576 15.46 -5.01 -3.14
CA HIS A 576 16.63 -5.48 -3.92
C HIS A 576 17.92 -4.73 -3.52
N LYS A 577 18.10 -4.51 -2.21
CA LYS A 577 19.26 -3.81 -1.63
C LYS A 577 19.68 -4.52 -0.35
N LEU A 578 20.98 -4.61 -0.10
CA LEU A 578 21.51 -5.17 1.16
C LEU A 578 21.06 -4.35 2.37
N PRO A 579 20.92 -4.96 3.56
CA PRO A 579 20.53 -4.26 4.79
C PRO A 579 21.42 -3.05 5.10
N GLU A 580 22.72 -3.17 4.85
CA GLU A 580 23.72 -2.11 5.06
C GLU A 580 23.42 -0.83 4.27
N ALA A 581 22.81 -0.95 3.09
CA ALA A 581 22.51 0.18 2.22
C ALA A 581 21.38 1.09 2.72
N PHE A 582 20.60 0.65 3.73
CA PHE A 582 19.52 1.42 4.33
C PHE A 582 19.51 1.42 5.86
N VAL A 583 20.39 0.66 6.53
CA VAL A 583 20.52 0.64 7.99
C VAL A 583 21.97 0.93 8.41
N SER A 584 22.26 2.19 8.73
CA SER A 584 23.61 2.64 9.18
C SER A 584 23.97 2.21 10.62
N ARG A 585 23.41 1.11 11.16
CA ARG A 585 23.56 0.70 12.57
C ARG A 585 24.96 0.21 12.97
N ALA A 586 25.90 0.10 12.03
CA ALA A 586 27.29 -0.28 12.29
C ALA A 586 28.18 0.82 12.95
N LYS A 587 27.62 1.98 13.35
CA LYS A 587 28.37 3.08 14.00
C LYS A 587 27.81 3.55 15.37
N LEU A 588 26.91 2.80 15.99
CA LEU A 588 26.30 3.17 17.28
C LEU A 588 26.58 2.17 18.43
N THR A 589 27.57 1.30 18.27
CA THR A 589 28.11 0.47 19.35
C THR A 589 29.29 1.17 20.04
N PHE A 590 29.06 1.61 21.29
CA PHE A 590 30.07 1.93 22.30
C PHE A 590 31.26 2.80 21.88
N ALA A 591 31.02 4.11 21.69
CA ALA A 591 32.03 5.09 22.07
C ALA A 591 32.14 5.09 23.61
N ARG A 592 33.05 4.28 24.17
CA ARG A 592 33.49 4.44 25.56
C ARG A 592 34.19 5.80 25.69
N PRO A 593 33.76 6.68 26.61
CA PRO A 593 34.50 7.89 26.89
C PRO A 593 35.64 7.55 27.86
N ASP A 594 36.74 7.06 27.32
CA ASP A 594 38.10 7.11 27.88
C ASP A 594 39.02 6.32 26.93
N ASP A 595 39.94 7.04 26.27
CA ASP A 595 41.25 6.63 25.74
C ASP A 595 41.70 7.63 24.64
N GLU A 596 41.95 8.89 25.03
CA GLU A 596 42.75 9.82 24.22
C GLU A 596 44.24 9.44 24.35
N GLU A 597 44.72 8.49 23.53
CA GLU A 597 46.15 8.23 23.40
C GLU A 597 46.66 8.67 22.01
N TYR A 598 47.25 9.86 21.96
CA TYR A 598 48.04 10.32 20.81
C TYR A 598 49.25 9.42 20.60
N PRO A 599 49.63 9.17 19.33
CA PRO A 599 51.02 9.43 18.98
C PRO A 599 51.22 10.24 17.69
N ALA A 600 51.92 11.36 17.88
CA ALA A 600 52.93 11.99 17.04
C ALA A 600 53.04 11.69 15.53
N ALA A 601 53.18 12.78 14.76
CA ALA A 601 53.43 12.79 13.32
C ALA A 601 54.90 12.54 12.91
N VAL A 602 55.07 12.12 11.65
CA VAL A 602 56.23 12.37 10.77
C VAL A 602 55.64 12.59 9.37
N GLU A 603 55.32 13.82 8.96
CA GLU A 603 56.17 14.77 8.22
C GLU A 603 56.83 14.24 6.92
N THR A 604 56.27 14.64 5.76
CA THR A 604 56.94 15.25 4.58
C THR A 604 55.85 15.50 3.51
N GLY A 605 55.69 16.66 2.85
CA GLY A 605 56.26 18.00 3.04
C GLY A 605 55.93 18.94 1.86
N ASN A 606 55.75 20.24 2.12
CA ASN A 606 55.76 21.41 1.19
C ASN A 606 54.64 21.56 0.13
N SER A 607 54.16 22.77 -0.23
CA SER A 607 54.36 24.13 0.33
C SER A 607 53.39 25.19 -0.26
N GLU A 608 52.86 26.07 0.60
CA GLU A 608 52.58 27.54 0.48
C GLU A 608 52.19 28.15 -0.90
N SER A 609 51.00 28.80 -1.07
CA SER A 609 50.60 30.21 -0.68
C SER A 609 51.21 31.31 -1.58
N PRO A 610 50.73 32.59 -1.65
CA PRO A 610 49.74 33.34 -0.83
C PRO A 610 48.60 33.98 -1.69
N SER A 611 47.68 34.87 -1.26
CA SER A 611 47.58 35.95 -0.25
C SER A 611 46.08 36.32 -0.06
N TYR A 612 45.57 37.36 0.65
CA TYR A 612 46.13 38.57 1.31
C TYR A 612 45.20 39.00 2.49
N GLU A 613 45.38 40.21 3.02
CA GLU A 613 44.64 40.85 4.15
C GLU A 613 43.65 41.93 3.62
N VAL A 614 42.83 42.74 4.34
CA VAL A 614 42.98 43.51 5.61
C VAL A 614 41.57 43.99 6.11
N ASP A 615 41.38 44.17 7.44
CA ASP A 615 40.33 44.95 8.16
C ASP A 615 38.81 44.68 7.92
N GLY A 616 37.87 45.02 8.82
CA GLY A 616 37.98 45.57 10.17
C GLY A 616 36.70 46.31 10.67
N ALA A 617 36.15 45.87 11.80
CA ALA A 617 35.26 46.59 12.75
C ALA A 617 33.77 46.96 12.45
N ALA A 618 32.94 46.67 13.48
CA ALA A 618 31.90 47.51 14.10
C ALA A 618 30.50 47.77 13.47
N ALA A 619 29.50 47.07 14.03
CA ALA A 619 28.41 47.61 14.89
C ALA A 619 27.39 48.71 14.46
N THR A 620 26.13 48.41 14.83
CA THR A 620 25.06 49.31 15.38
C THR A 620 24.16 50.21 14.50
N SER A 621 22.86 49.88 14.59
CA SER A 621 21.68 50.74 14.86
C SER A 621 21.06 51.69 13.80
N SER A 622 19.85 51.27 13.37
CA SER A 622 18.56 51.99 13.41
C SER A 622 18.21 53.16 12.45
N GLN A 623 17.16 52.90 11.64
CA GLN A 623 15.94 53.72 11.43
C GLN A 623 16.08 55.09 10.68
N SER A 624 15.16 55.52 9.78
CA SER A 624 13.90 54.92 9.27
C SER A 624 13.27 55.79 8.15
N PHE A 625 12.31 55.21 7.39
CA PHE A 625 11.35 55.87 6.45
C PHE A 625 11.95 56.43 5.13
N THR A 626 11.30 56.35 3.95
CA THR A 626 9.92 55.96 3.58
C THR A 626 9.82 55.42 2.13
N SER A 627 8.69 54.75 1.84
CA SER A 627 8.03 54.59 0.53
C SER A 627 8.34 53.38 -0.35
N HIS A 628 7.26 52.88 -0.98
CA HIS A 628 7.20 51.93 -2.10
C HIS A 628 7.99 50.61 -2.00
N GLU A 629 7.33 49.59 -1.45
CA GLU A 629 6.90 48.48 -2.33
C GLU A 629 5.66 47.76 -1.75
N THR A 630 4.65 47.57 -2.61
CA THR A 630 3.44 46.83 -2.27
C THR A 630 3.71 45.34 -2.20
N ALA A 631 3.15 44.68 -1.18
CA ALA A 631 3.25 43.23 -1.04
C ALA A 631 2.71 42.48 -2.26
N ARG A 632 3.61 42.09 -3.16
CA ARG A 632 3.44 40.97 -4.09
C ARG A 632 4.26 39.80 -3.54
N GLN A 633 3.68 39.11 -2.56
CA GLN A 633 4.10 37.73 -2.31
C GLN A 633 4.00 36.95 -3.63
N PRO A 634 5.01 36.13 -3.97
CA PRO A 634 5.06 35.48 -5.26
C PRO A 634 3.86 34.56 -5.44
N VAL A 635 3.12 34.86 -6.50
CA VAL A 635 2.00 34.10 -7.04
C VAL A 635 2.44 32.63 -7.25
N PRO A 636 1.88 31.65 -6.53
CA PRO A 636 2.10 30.24 -6.83
C PRO A 636 1.10 29.83 -7.92
N VAL A 637 1.52 29.93 -9.18
CA VAL A 637 0.72 29.45 -10.33
C VAL A 637 1.40 28.23 -10.96
N ALA A 638 0.58 27.20 -11.16
CA ALA A 638 0.82 26.05 -12.05
C ALA A 638 2.01 25.13 -11.74
N ALA A 639 1.94 24.43 -10.60
CA ALA A 639 2.42 23.05 -10.53
C ALA A 639 1.20 22.11 -10.63
N ALA A 640 1.01 21.46 -11.77
CA ALA A 640 -0.02 20.44 -11.97
C ALA A 640 0.37 19.11 -11.24
N PRO A 641 -0.59 18.24 -10.90
CA PRO A 641 -0.45 17.39 -9.73
C PRO A 641 -0.01 15.95 -10.02
N THR A 642 0.85 15.43 -9.15
CA THR A 642 1.16 14.00 -8.95
C THR A 642 0.57 13.53 -7.58
N PRO A 643 0.49 12.23 -7.25
CA PRO A 643 -0.80 11.54 -7.36
C PRO A 643 -1.31 10.99 -6.01
N SER A 644 -2.61 11.15 -5.72
CA SER A 644 -3.21 10.63 -4.47
C SER A 644 -4.12 9.41 -4.68
N SER A 645 -3.63 8.25 -4.23
CA SER A 645 -4.37 7.25 -3.45
C SER A 645 -5.91 7.31 -3.47
N ALA A 646 -6.54 6.36 -4.16
CA ALA A 646 -7.95 6.00 -3.91
C ALA A 646 -8.07 5.04 -2.71
N PRO A 647 -9.18 5.03 -1.95
CA PRO A 647 -9.24 4.36 -0.64
C PRO A 647 -9.53 2.85 -0.74
N ALA A 648 -8.86 2.08 0.13
CA ALA A 648 -9.06 0.64 0.31
C ALA A 648 -10.39 0.30 1.01
N SER A 649 -10.88 -0.92 0.74
CA SER A 649 -12.02 -1.57 1.41
C SER A 649 -11.68 -2.02 2.83
N PRO A 650 -12.68 -2.16 3.73
CA PRO A 650 -12.43 -2.58 5.11
C PRO A 650 -12.03 -4.07 5.22
N PRO A 651 -11.11 -4.44 6.13
CA PRO A 651 -10.63 -5.81 6.29
C PRO A 651 -11.65 -6.73 6.98
N ALA A 652 -11.55 -8.03 6.68
CA ALA A 652 -12.36 -9.08 7.31
C ALA A 652 -12.02 -9.25 8.81
N PRO A 653 -12.99 -9.66 9.66
CA PRO A 653 -12.78 -9.77 11.10
C PRO A 653 -11.91 -10.97 11.48
N VAL A 654 -10.87 -10.71 12.27
CA VAL A 654 -10.06 -11.74 12.97
C VAL A 654 -10.89 -12.40 14.09
N PRO A 655 -10.73 -13.70 14.37
CA PRO A 655 -11.46 -14.37 15.45
C PRO A 655 -11.09 -13.83 16.84
N ASP A 656 -12.09 -13.39 17.61
CA ASP A 656 -11.89 -12.86 18.96
C ASP A 656 -11.78 -14.00 19.99
N LEU A 657 -10.55 -14.42 20.27
CA LEU A 657 -10.18 -15.52 21.17
C LEU A 657 -10.34 -15.15 22.67
N LEU A 658 -11.50 -14.59 23.02
CA LEU A 658 -11.91 -14.23 24.38
C LEU A 658 -13.36 -14.63 24.73
N GLY A 659 -14.11 -15.21 23.79
CA GLY A 659 -15.50 -15.62 23.99
C GLY A 659 -15.72 -17.01 24.61
N ASP A 660 -14.71 -17.88 24.61
CA ASP A 660 -14.87 -19.34 24.80
C ASP A 660 -14.66 -19.81 26.27
N LEU A 661 -14.91 -18.92 27.25
CA LEU A 661 -14.68 -19.19 28.69
C LEU A 661 -15.94 -19.13 29.57
N LEU A 662 -17.15 -19.16 28.98
CA LEU A 662 -18.42 -19.22 29.73
C LEU A 662 -19.42 -20.13 29.00
N GLY A 663 -19.32 -21.44 29.25
CA GLY A 663 -20.35 -22.39 28.85
C GLY A 663 -21.59 -22.27 29.74
N LEU A 664 -22.77 -22.09 29.12
CA LEU A 664 -24.08 -22.29 29.76
C LEU A 664 -25.09 -22.82 28.74
N ASP A 665 -25.33 -24.12 28.85
CA ASP A 665 -26.39 -25.01 28.38
C ASP A 665 -27.37 -24.66 27.24
N ASN A 666 -27.51 -25.68 26.39
CA ASN A 666 -28.62 -26.01 25.49
C ASN A 666 -30.03 -25.54 25.92
N ALA A 667 -30.76 -25.02 24.93
CA ALA A 667 -32.19 -25.30 24.78
C ALA A 667 -32.54 -25.54 23.29
N LEU A 668 -32.96 -26.76 22.95
CA LEU A 668 -33.57 -27.06 21.65
C LEU A 668 -35.03 -26.56 21.59
N VAL A 669 -35.59 -26.69 20.37
CA VAL A 669 -37.01 -26.93 19.98
C VAL A 669 -37.73 -25.68 19.39
N PRO A 670 -38.54 -25.79 18.32
CA PRO A 670 -38.50 -26.68 17.14
C PRO A 670 -38.43 -25.92 15.79
N VAL A 671 -38.37 -26.68 14.69
CA VAL A 671 -38.68 -26.20 13.33
C VAL A 671 -40.20 -26.04 13.16
N ASP A 672 -40.65 -24.95 12.53
CA ASP A 672 -42.03 -24.80 12.06
C ASP A 672 -42.11 -24.29 10.61
N GLN A 673 -43.24 -24.53 9.95
CA GLN A 673 -43.42 -24.54 8.49
C GLN A 673 -43.54 -23.16 7.81
N PRO A 674 -43.31 -23.04 6.48
CA PRO A 674 -43.26 -21.75 5.79
C PRO A 674 -44.63 -21.06 5.66
N ILE A 675 -44.63 -19.75 5.91
CA ILE A 675 -45.79 -18.86 5.79
C ILE A 675 -45.76 -18.16 4.41
N ALA A 676 -46.92 -18.04 3.76
CA ALA A 676 -47.06 -17.42 2.43
C ALA A 676 -46.60 -15.93 2.40
N PRO A 677 -46.07 -15.44 1.26
CA PRO A 677 -45.42 -14.12 1.18
C PRO A 677 -46.42 -12.95 1.07
N SER A 678 -47.14 -12.64 2.16
CA SER A 678 -48.03 -11.47 2.21
C SER A 678 -47.27 -10.16 2.48
N GLY A 679 -47.28 -9.26 1.51
CA GLY A 679 -46.76 -7.90 1.65
C GLY A 679 -46.92 -7.09 0.36
N PRO A 680 -46.69 -5.77 0.38
CA PRO A 680 -46.91 -4.91 -0.78
C PRO A 680 -46.07 -5.35 -2.00
N PRO A 681 -46.58 -5.11 -3.23
CA PRO A 681 -45.89 -5.48 -4.47
C PRO A 681 -44.58 -4.70 -4.59
N LEU A 682 -43.50 -5.43 -4.91
CA LEU A 682 -42.17 -4.87 -5.14
C LEU A 682 -41.99 -4.58 -6.64
N PRO A 683 -41.19 -3.55 -7.02
CA PRO A 683 -40.87 -3.32 -8.42
C PRO A 683 -39.95 -4.44 -8.94
N VAL A 684 -40.25 -4.92 -10.16
CA VAL A 684 -39.45 -5.95 -10.84
C VAL A 684 -38.16 -5.32 -11.35
N LEU A 685 -37.01 -5.84 -10.89
CA LEU A 685 -35.67 -5.37 -11.28
C LEU A 685 -35.00 -6.32 -12.29
N LEU A 686 -35.27 -7.62 -12.19
CA LEU A 686 -34.87 -8.62 -13.17
C LEU A 686 -36.11 -9.41 -13.65
N PRO A 687 -36.61 -9.13 -14.86
CA PRO A 687 -37.68 -9.93 -15.48
C PRO A 687 -37.25 -11.39 -15.74
N SER A 688 -38.20 -12.32 -15.64
CA SER A 688 -37.98 -13.75 -15.91
C SER A 688 -37.41 -14.07 -17.30
N THR A 689 -37.69 -13.22 -18.31
CA THR A 689 -37.15 -13.35 -19.68
C THR A 689 -35.65 -13.11 -19.75
N THR A 690 -35.12 -12.16 -18.99
CA THR A 690 -33.68 -11.87 -18.89
C THR A 690 -32.98 -12.73 -17.84
N GLY A 691 -33.69 -13.09 -16.77
CA GLY A 691 -33.19 -13.94 -15.68
C GLY A 691 -33.22 -15.45 -15.95
N GLN A 692 -33.44 -15.88 -17.21
CA GLN A 692 -33.50 -17.31 -17.60
C GLN A 692 -34.47 -18.14 -16.72
N GLY A 693 -35.65 -17.57 -16.44
CA GLY A 693 -36.66 -18.13 -15.56
C GLY A 693 -36.69 -17.56 -14.15
N LEU A 694 -35.58 -17.03 -13.63
CA LEU A 694 -35.59 -16.31 -12.35
C LEU A 694 -36.14 -14.89 -12.52
N GLN A 695 -37.14 -14.52 -11.72
CA GLN A 695 -37.60 -13.14 -11.59
C GLN A 695 -37.21 -12.59 -10.21
N ILE A 696 -36.67 -11.37 -10.18
CA ILE A 696 -36.27 -10.69 -8.94
C ILE A 696 -36.97 -9.33 -8.86
N SER A 697 -37.70 -9.12 -7.79
CA SER A 697 -38.33 -7.85 -7.44
C SER A 697 -37.78 -7.38 -6.10
N ALA A 698 -37.32 -6.13 -5.99
CA ALA A 698 -36.69 -5.65 -4.75
C ALA A 698 -36.89 -4.17 -4.45
N GLN A 699 -36.72 -3.78 -3.18
CA GLN A 699 -36.74 -2.39 -2.75
C GLN A 699 -35.93 -2.19 -1.46
N LEU A 700 -35.21 -1.07 -1.35
CA LEU A 700 -34.64 -0.61 -0.08
C LEU A 700 -35.73 -0.09 0.86
N VAL A 701 -35.75 -0.58 2.09
CA VAL A 701 -36.71 -0.17 3.14
C VAL A 701 -35.99 0.08 4.46
N ARG A 702 -36.50 1.00 5.29
CA ARG A 702 -36.01 1.21 6.66
C ARG A 702 -36.99 0.59 7.67
N ARG A 703 -36.47 -0.11 8.67
CA ARG A 703 -37.23 -0.62 9.83
C ARG A 703 -36.37 -0.50 11.08
N ASP A 704 -36.96 -0.05 12.19
CA ASP A 704 -36.33 -0.02 13.52
C ASP A 704 -34.91 0.57 13.52
N GLY A 705 -34.74 1.72 12.85
CA GLY A 705 -33.46 2.41 12.71
C GLY A 705 -32.48 1.82 11.69
N GLN A 706 -32.66 0.58 11.21
CA GLN A 706 -31.80 -0.12 10.25
C GLN A 706 -32.38 -0.11 8.83
N VAL A 707 -31.52 -0.19 7.81
CA VAL A 707 -31.93 -0.34 6.40
C VAL A 707 -31.81 -1.81 5.98
N PHE A 708 -32.83 -2.29 5.27
CA PHE A 708 -32.94 -3.63 4.72
C PHE A 708 -33.20 -3.57 3.22
N TYR A 709 -32.79 -4.61 2.51
CA TYR A 709 -33.13 -4.86 1.12
C TYR A 709 -34.21 -5.95 1.08
N ASN A 710 -35.44 -5.53 0.74
CA ASN A 710 -36.61 -6.39 0.66
C ASN A 710 -36.65 -7.04 -0.72
N LEU A 711 -36.43 -8.35 -0.77
CA LEU A 711 -36.26 -9.15 -1.98
C LEU A 711 -37.41 -10.15 -2.10
N LEU A 712 -37.97 -10.29 -3.29
CA LEU A 712 -38.84 -11.38 -3.71
C LEU A 712 -38.22 -12.05 -4.93
N LEU A 713 -37.95 -13.35 -4.82
CA LEU A 713 -37.42 -14.18 -5.90
C LEU A 713 -38.49 -15.20 -6.30
N GLU A 714 -38.76 -15.30 -7.60
CA GLU A 714 -39.79 -16.19 -8.17
C GLU A 714 -39.13 -17.09 -9.24
N ASN A 715 -39.24 -18.41 -9.08
CA ASN A 715 -38.62 -19.37 -9.98
C ASN A 715 -39.61 -19.83 -11.06
N ASN A 716 -39.58 -19.19 -12.23
CA ASN A 716 -40.35 -19.59 -13.40
C ASN A 716 -39.61 -20.60 -14.30
N SER A 717 -38.46 -21.11 -13.87
CA SER A 717 -37.72 -22.15 -14.61
C SER A 717 -38.27 -23.56 -14.32
N GLN A 718 -37.79 -24.56 -15.06
CA GLN A 718 -38.10 -25.98 -14.83
C GLN A 718 -37.10 -26.68 -13.88
N VAL A 719 -36.21 -25.92 -13.23
CA VAL A 719 -35.08 -26.43 -12.43
C VAL A 719 -35.18 -25.87 -11.01
N VAL A 720 -34.77 -26.64 -10.01
CA VAL A 720 -34.72 -26.17 -8.61
C VAL A 720 -33.53 -25.22 -8.45
N LEU A 721 -33.73 -24.02 -7.92
CA LEU A 721 -32.67 -23.01 -7.78
C LEU A 721 -32.23 -22.89 -6.31
N ASP A 722 -30.95 -23.11 -6.04
CA ASP A 722 -30.37 -23.17 -4.70
C ASP A 722 -29.02 -22.42 -4.59
N GLY A 723 -28.57 -22.15 -3.35
CA GLY A 723 -27.27 -21.52 -3.10
C GLY A 723 -27.21 -20.03 -3.50
N PHE A 724 -28.30 -19.29 -3.31
CA PHE A 724 -28.35 -17.87 -3.67
C PHE A 724 -27.32 -17.03 -2.89
N MET A 725 -26.51 -16.26 -3.62
CA MET A 725 -25.59 -15.27 -3.08
C MET A 725 -25.79 -13.92 -3.78
N ILE A 726 -25.62 -12.83 -3.04
CA ILE A 726 -25.82 -11.45 -3.50
C ILE A 726 -24.61 -10.58 -3.18
N GLN A 727 -24.27 -9.68 -4.09
CA GLN A 727 -23.19 -8.70 -3.94
C GLN A 727 -23.63 -7.34 -4.49
N PHE A 728 -23.14 -6.27 -3.86
CA PHE A 728 -23.42 -4.88 -4.25
C PHE A 728 -22.11 -4.20 -4.68
N ASN A 729 -22.12 -3.54 -5.84
CA ASN A 729 -20.97 -2.76 -6.30
C ASN A 729 -20.76 -1.49 -5.45
N LYS A 730 -19.60 -0.84 -5.64
CA LYS A 730 -19.32 0.45 -5.00
C LYS A 730 -20.40 1.48 -5.38
N ASN A 731 -20.96 2.16 -4.39
CA ASN A 731 -22.11 3.07 -4.52
C ASN A 731 -22.01 4.26 -3.56
N THR A 732 -22.82 5.30 -3.83
CA THR A 732 -22.82 6.60 -3.13
C THR A 732 -22.87 6.50 -1.60
N PHE A 733 -23.60 5.53 -1.06
CA PHE A 733 -23.83 5.39 0.39
C PHE A 733 -23.00 4.26 1.03
N GLY A 734 -22.19 3.57 0.24
CA GLY A 734 -21.40 2.42 0.67
C GLY A 734 -22.22 1.22 1.12
N LEU A 735 -23.41 1.02 0.53
CA LEU A 735 -24.29 -0.10 0.83
C LEU A 735 -23.61 -1.44 0.51
N ALA A 736 -23.66 -2.36 1.47
CA ALA A 736 -23.31 -3.77 1.30
C ALA A 736 -24.25 -4.66 2.13
N ALA A 737 -24.27 -5.96 1.83
CA ALA A 737 -25.00 -6.96 2.61
C ALA A 737 -24.35 -7.13 3.99
N ALA A 738 -25.14 -7.16 5.07
CA ALA A 738 -24.64 -7.41 6.42
C ALA A 738 -24.33 -8.90 6.69
N GLY A 739 -24.76 -9.80 5.81
CA GLY A 739 -24.63 -11.25 5.96
C GLY A 739 -25.09 -12.01 4.71
N PRO A 740 -25.08 -13.35 4.73
CA PRO A 740 -25.50 -14.18 3.60
C PRO A 740 -27.00 -14.06 3.33
N LEU A 741 -27.38 -14.28 2.07
CA LEU A 741 -28.77 -14.22 1.63
C LEU A 741 -29.52 -15.48 2.07
N GLN A 742 -30.36 -15.36 3.10
CA GLN A 742 -31.16 -16.47 3.61
C GLN A 742 -32.42 -16.67 2.75
N ILE A 743 -32.31 -17.58 1.77
CA ILE A 743 -33.39 -18.04 0.89
C ILE A 743 -33.34 -19.57 0.79
N PRO A 744 -34.45 -20.29 1.03
CA PRO A 744 -34.50 -21.75 0.84
C PRO A 744 -34.45 -22.12 -0.66
N PRO A 745 -34.10 -23.38 -1.01
CA PRO A 745 -34.13 -23.84 -2.40
C PRO A 745 -35.51 -23.63 -3.03
N LEU A 746 -35.57 -22.91 -4.15
CA LEU A 746 -36.81 -22.58 -4.86
C LEU A 746 -37.16 -23.67 -5.86
N LEU A 747 -38.30 -24.33 -5.66
CA LEU A 747 -38.86 -25.29 -6.62
C LEU A 747 -39.40 -24.57 -7.87
N PRO A 748 -39.61 -25.27 -9.00
CA PRO A 748 -40.32 -24.70 -10.16
C PRO A 748 -41.70 -24.16 -9.77
N GLN A 749 -42.00 -22.92 -10.20
CA GLN A 749 -43.20 -22.14 -9.86
C GLN A 749 -43.31 -21.71 -8.38
N ASP A 750 -42.23 -21.80 -7.60
CA ASP A 750 -42.18 -21.36 -6.21
C ASP A 750 -41.59 -19.95 -6.03
N SER A 751 -41.85 -19.31 -4.89
CA SER A 751 -41.39 -17.95 -4.58
C SER A 751 -41.01 -17.78 -3.11
N ALA A 752 -39.93 -17.04 -2.86
CA ALA A 752 -39.48 -16.70 -1.52
C ALA A 752 -39.24 -15.20 -1.37
N ARG A 753 -39.71 -14.65 -0.25
CA ARG A 753 -39.46 -13.26 0.16
C ARG A 753 -38.48 -13.24 1.32
N THR A 754 -37.49 -12.35 1.28
CA THR A 754 -36.49 -12.20 2.35
C THR A 754 -36.14 -10.73 2.60
N LEU A 755 -35.68 -10.42 3.81
CA LEU A 755 -35.24 -9.09 4.23
C LEU A 755 -33.75 -9.15 4.56
N LEU A 756 -32.91 -8.75 3.61
CA LEU A 756 -31.47 -8.73 3.79
C LEU A 756 -31.07 -7.47 4.58
N PRO A 757 -30.45 -7.56 5.77
CA PRO A 757 -29.98 -6.37 6.47
C PRO A 757 -28.82 -5.73 5.71
N MET A 758 -28.81 -4.40 5.60
CA MET A 758 -27.80 -3.64 4.88
C MET A 758 -26.89 -2.88 5.85
N VAL A 759 -25.59 -2.88 5.56
CA VAL A 759 -24.60 -2.00 6.19
C VAL A 759 -24.27 -0.83 5.25
N MET A 760 -23.96 0.32 5.82
CA MET A 760 -23.57 1.54 5.09
C MET A 760 -22.07 1.79 5.22
N PHE A 761 -21.54 2.65 4.35
CA PHE A 761 -20.15 3.13 4.36
C PHE A 761 -19.04 2.07 4.18
N GLN A 762 -19.35 0.86 3.73
CA GLN A 762 -18.32 -0.14 3.40
C GLN A 762 -17.86 -0.03 1.94
N ASN A 763 -18.81 0.03 0.99
CA ASN A 763 -18.54 0.00 -0.45
C ASN A 763 -18.67 1.39 -1.10
N LEU A 764 -18.01 2.43 -0.58
CA LEU A 764 -18.13 3.80 -1.12
C LEU A 764 -17.52 3.93 -2.53
N SER A 765 -18.24 4.59 -3.44
CA SER A 765 -17.74 5.04 -4.74
C SER A 765 -17.05 6.40 -4.66
N THR A 766 -15.95 6.60 -5.39
CA THR A 766 -15.16 7.85 -5.39
C THR A 766 -15.59 8.85 -6.48
N GLY A 767 -16.83 8.75 -6.98
CA GLY A 767 -17.40 9.64 -8.00
C GLY A 767 -18.52 10.53 -7.44
N PRO A 768 -19.09 11.44 -8.25
CA PRO A 768 -20.19 12.30 -7.82
C PRO A 768 -21.41 11.46 -7.39
N PRO A 769 -22.16 11.92 -6.37
CA PRO A 769 -23.23 11.13 -5.76
C PRO A 769 -24.37 10.87 -6.75
N ASN A 770 -24.66 9.59 -6.98
CA ASN A 770 -25.69 9.12 -7.89
C ASN A 770 -26.76 8.25 -7.18
N THR A 771 -27.86 7.97 -7.87
CA THR A 771 -28.96 7.11 -7.38
C THR A 771 -28.84 5.65 -7.83
N LEU A 772 -27.76 5.23 -8.49
CA LEU A 772 -27.67 3.91 -9.10
C LEU A 772 -27.08 2.88 -8.12
N LEU A 773 -27.82 1.80 -7.86
CA LEU A 773 -27.33 0.63 -7.13
C LEU A 773 -27.19 -0.54 -8.10
N GLN A 774 -25.96 -0.98 -8.37
CA GLN A 774 -25.74 -2.18 -9.17
C GLN A 774 -25.64 -3.40 -8.24
N VAL A 775 -26.42 -4.42 -8.55
CA VAL A 775 -26.56 -5.65 -7.74
C VAL A 775 -26.22 -6.85 -8.62
N ALA A 776 -25.45 -7.77 -8.07
CA ALA A 776 -25.14 -9.06 -8.66
C ALA A 776 -25.75 -10.17 -7.81
N VAL A 777 -26.52 -11.07 -8.42
CA VAL A 777 -27.06 -12.27 -7.77
C VAL A 777 -26.56 -13.50 -8.53
N LYS A 778 -26.16 -14.54 -7.81
CA LYS A 778 -25.80 -15.84 -8.38
C LYS A 778 -26.48 -16.97 -7.60
N ASN A 779 -26.56 -18.14 -8.21
CA ASN A 779 -26.95 -19.39 -7.55
C ASN A 779 -25.96 -20.51 -7.96
N ASN A 780 -26.21 -21.76 -7.55
CA ASN A 780 -25.30 -22.88 -7.85
C ASN A 780 -25.37 -23.40 -9.30
N GLN A 781 -26.40 -23.06 -10.08
CA GLN A 781 -26.77 -23.78 -11.30
C GLN A 781 -26.84 -22.91 -12.57
N GLN A 782 -26.86 -21.58 -12.41
CA GLN A 782 -27.04 -20.59 -13.47
C GLN A 782 -26.00 -19.47 -13.35
N PRO A 783 -25.71 -18.73 -14.45
CA PRO A 783 -24.74 -17.64 -14.43
C PRO A 783 -25.15 -16.47 -13.51
N VAL A 784 -24.17 -15.64 -13.14
CA VAL A 784 -24.40 -14.42 -12.35
C VAL A 784 -25.27 -13.43 -13.12
N TRP A 785 -26.38 -12.99 -12.53
CA TRP A 785 -27.22 -11.92 -13.06
C TRP A 785 -26.83 -10.57 -12.46
N TYR A 786 -26.70 -9.58 -13.32
CA TYR A 786 -26.47 -8.19 -12.94
C TYR A 786 -27.71 -7.36 -13.25
N PHE A 787 -28.20 -6.59 -12.28
CA PHE A 787 -29.31 -5.68 -12.45
C PHE A 787 -29.07 -4.36 -11.70
N ASN A 788 -29.83 -3.34 -12.06
CA ASN A 788 -29.73 -1.99 -11.51
C ASN A 788 -31.01 -1.65 -10.74
N ASP A 789 -30.84 -1.02 -9.57
CA ASP A 789 -31.91 -0.50 -8.72
C ASP A 789 -31.69 1.02 -8.48
N LYS A 790 -32.74 1.74 -8.08
CA LYS A 790 -32.69 3.19 -7.79
C LYS A 790 -32.75 3.46 -6.29
N ILE A 791 -31.62 3.92 -5.74
CA ILE A 791 -31.52 4.40 -4.37
C ILE A 791 -32.33 5.70 -4.19
N SER A 792 -33.21 5.71 -3.19
CA SER A 792 -33.98 6.90 -2.79
C SER A 792 -33.48 7.44 -1.45
N LEU A 793 -33.12 8.73 -1.39
CA LEU A 793 -32.46 9.33 -0.21
C LEU A 793 -33.29 9.23 1.08
N HIS A 794 -34.63 9.23 0.98
CA HIS A 794 -35.52 9.22 2.14
C HIS A 794 -35.36 7.99 3.05
N VAL A 795 -34.92 6.85 2.50
CA VAL A 795 -34.67 5.61 3.27
C VAL A 795 -33.55 5.82 4.31
N PHE A 796 -32.68 6.82 4.10
CA PHE A 796 -31.56 7.10 4.99
C PHE A 796 -31.82 8.17 6.04
N PHE A 797 -32.96 8.85 6.03
CA PHE A 797 -33.26 9.87 7.04
C PHE A 797 -33.39 9.25 8.44
N SER A 798 -32.71 9.86 9.41
CA SER A 798 -32.69 9.43 10.81
C SER A 798 -33.74 10.14 11.65
N GLU A 799 -34.27 9.47 12.67
CA GLU A 799 -35.20 10.05 13.67
C GLU A 799 -34.59 11.26 14.41
N ASP A 800 -33.25 11.28 14.59
CA ASP A 800 -32.46 12.42 15.09
C ASP A 800 -32.49 13.68 14.17
N GLY A 801 -33.28 13.67 13.10
CA GLY A 801 -33.49 14.80 12.19
C GLY A 801 -34.51 15.84 12.65
N ARG A 802 -35.19 15.60 13.77
CA ARG A 802 -36.18 16.53 14.34
C ARG A 802 -35.49 17.75 14.96
N MET A 803 -35.70 18.93 14.38
CA MET A 803 -35.14 20.19 14.89
C MET A 803 -36.22 21.08 15.49
N GLU A 804 -35.94 21.66 16.66
CA GLU A 804 -36.75 22.76 17.19
C GLU A 804 -36.51 24.05 16.40
N ARG A 805 -37.51 24.94 16.41
CA ARG A 805 -37.52 26.19 15.64
C ARG A 805 -36.31 27.10 15.92
N ALA A 806 -35.83 27.13 17.17
CA ALA A 806 -34.65 27.90 17.55
C ALA A 806 -33.36 27.33 16.90
N ASN A 807 -33.14 26.02 17.06
CA ASN A 807 -32.00 25.31 16.49
C ASN A 807 -32.00 25.34 14.94
N PHE A 808 -33.18 25.23 14.31
CA PHE A 808 -33.34 25.40 12.86
C PHE A 808 -32.87 26.80 12.40
N LEU A 809 -33.29 27.87 13.08
CA LEU A 809 -32.90 29.24 12.74
C LEU A 809 -31.41 29.52 13.01
N GLU A 810 -30.84 28.93 14.04
CA GLU A 810 -29.40 29.01 14.34
C GLU A 810 -28.59 28.29 13.25
N THR A 811 -28.95 27.05 12.93
CA THR A 811 -28.30 26.27 11.87
C THR A 811 -28.44 26.95 10.49
N TRP A 812 -29.62 27.50 10.16
CA TRP A 812 -29.86 28.23 8.91
C TRP A 812 -28.96 29.46 8.75
N LYS A 813 -28.71 30.19 9.84
CA LYS A 813 -27.81 31.35 9.88
C LYS A 813 -26.33 30.96 9.89
N SER A 814 -25.99 29.79 10.44
CA SER A 814 -24.61 29.30 10.47
C SER A 814 -24.09 28.87 9.10
N LEU A 815 -24.98 28.48 8.18
CA LEU A 815 -24.63 28.08 6.82
C LEU A 815 -24.58 29.30 5.89
N PRO A 816 -23.53 29.46 5.05
CA PRO A 816 -23.46 30.48 4.02
C PRO A 816 -24.60 30.37 3.00
N ASP A 817 -24.99 31.49 2.39
CA ASP A 817 -26.06 31.51 1.38
C ASP A 817 -25.65 30.85 0.05
N SER A 818 -24.35 30.66 -0.19
CA SER A 818 -23.82 29.81 -1.27
C SER A 818 -24.23 28.34 -1.14
N ASN A 819 -24.68 27.91 0.04
CA ASN A 819 -25.07 26.54 0.34
C ASN A 819 -26.59 26.29 0.19
N GLU A 820 -27.32 27.26 -0.37
CA GLU A 820 -28.74 27.14 -0.70
C GLU A 820 -28.93 26.82 -2.19
N VAL A 821 -29.69 25.77 -2.50
CA VAL A 821 -30.04 25.37 -3.87
C VAL A 821 -31.55 25.20 -3.96
N ALA A 822 -32.16 25.59 -5.08
CA ALA A 822 -33.59 25.42 -5.32
C ALA A 822 -33.88 24.74 -6.68
N LYS A 823 -34.92 23.90 -6.71
CA LYS A 823 -35.45 23.22 -7.90
C LYS A 823 -36.98 23.33 -7.90
N ASP A 824 -37.57 23.66 -9.05
CA ASP A 824 -39.01 23.63 -9.22
C ASP A 824 -39.47 22.21 -9.59
N LEU A 825 -40.30 21.59 -8.74
CA LEU A 825 -40.87 20.27 -8.93
C LEU A 825 -42.22 20.39 -9.66
N SER A 826 -42.17 20.47 -10.99
CA SER A 826 -43.34 20.74 -11.84
C SER A 826 -44.41 19.64 -11.85
N SER A 827 -44.05 18.41 -11.48
CA SER A 827 -44.95 17.25 -11.43
C SER A 827 -45.69 17.05 -10.11
N ALA A 828 -45.31 17.79 -9.05
CA ALA A 828 -45.82 17.61 -7.70
C ALA A 828 -47.05 18.47 -7.42
N ILE A 829 -48.03 17.94 -6.68
CA ILE A 829 -49.24 18.66 -6.24
C ILE A 829 -49.44 18.44 -4.73
N ILE A 830 -49.50 19.52 -3.94
CA ILE A 830 -49.88 19.44 -2.54
C ILE A 830 -51.41 19.58 -2.43
N HIS A 831 -52.10 18.45 -2.23
CA HIS A 831 -53.55 18.41 -2.05
C HIS A 831 -54.01 18.86 -0.66
N SER A 832 -53.28 18.45 0.39
CA SER A 832 -53.52 18.81 1.78
C SER A 832 -52.18 18.96 2.50
N ILE A 833 -52.00 20.06 3.23
CA ILE A 833 -50.74 20.34 3.94
C ILE A 833 -50.57 19.39 5.12
N ASP A 834 -51.63 19.09 5.87
CA ASP A 834 -51.55 18.26 7.06
C ASP A 834 -51.20 16.81 6.68
N SER A 835 -51.86 16.27 5.65
CA SER A 835 -51.55 14.93 5.09
C SER A 835 -50.14 14.85 4.50
N THR A 836 -49.65 15.93 3.91
CA THR A 836 -48.27 16.01 3.40
C THR A 836 -47.26 16.02 4.56
N VAL A 837 -47.54 16.74 5.65
CA VAL A 837 -46.72 16.74 6.87
C VAL A 837 -46.71 15.37 7.54
N GLU A 838 -47.84 14.66 7.58
CA GLU A 838 -47.93 13.29 8.10
C GLU A 838 -47.09 12.30 7.26
N ASN A 839 -47.19 12.35 5.93
CA ASN A 839 -46.39 11.49 5.03
C ASN A 839 -44.88 11.76 5.15
N PHE A 840 -44.50 13.04 5.28
CA PHE A 840 -43.11 13.42 5.54
C PHE A 840 -42.63 12.99 6.93
N ALA A 841 -43.45 13.11 7.97
CA ALA A 841 -43.10 12.63 9.30
C ALA A 841 -42.89 11.10 9.33
N ALA A 842 -43.71 10.34 8.59
CA ALA A 842 -43.55 8.89 8.42
C ALA A 842 -42.25 8.48 7.68
N THR A 843 -41.58 9.43 7.02
CA THR A 843 -40.31 9.23 6.30
C THR A 843 -39.14 10.03 6.92
N ASN A 844 -39.24 10.39 8.20
CA ASN A 844 -38.22 11.12 8.98
C ASN A 844 -37.86 12.52 8.41
N VAL A 845 -38.82 13.18 7.75
CA VAL A 845 -38.76 14.59 7.35
C VAL A 845 -39.71 15.40 8.25
N PHE A 846 -39.15 16.17 9.18
CA PHE A 846 -39.92 16.76 10.28
C PHE A 846 -40.35 18.20 9.97
N PHE A 847 -41.62 18.52 10.23
CA PHE A 847 -42.13 19.88 10.12
C PHE A 847 -41.61 20.78 11.25
N VAL A 848 -41.14 21.98 10.90
CA VAL A 848 -40.58 22.97 11.85
C VAL A 848 -41.46 24.21 11.96
N ALA A 849 -41.92 24.77 10.83
CA ALA A 849 -42.76 25.96 10.82
C ALA A 849 -43.51 26.13 9.49
N LYS A 850 -44.65 26.82 9.54
CA LYS A 850 -45.39 27.31 8.36
C LYS A 850 -45.36 28.84 8.32
N ARG A 851 -45.24 29.41 7.13
CA ARG A 851 -45.46 30.83 6.84
C ARG A 851 -46.36 30.94 5.61
N ARG A 852 -47.31 31.87 5.62
CA ARG A 852 -48.15 32.17 4.44
C ARG A 852 -47.70 33.48 3.83
N ASN A 853 -47.50 33.51 2.51
CA ASN A 853 -47.13 34.72 1.77
C ASN A 853 -48.06 34.89 0.56
N ALA A 854 -48.99 35.83 0.65
CA ALA A 854 -50.11 35.99 -0.27
C ALA A 854 -50.85 34.65 -0.52
N ASN A 855 -50.79 34.13 -1.76
CA ASN A 855 -51.47 32.90 -2.18
C ASN A 855 -50.56 31.65 -2.17
N LYS A 856 -49.34 31.75 -1.63
CA LYS A 856 -48.42 30.61 -1.47
C LYS A 856 -48.21 30.30 0.01
N ASP A 857 -48.27 29.03 0.34
CA ASP A 857 -47.87 28.50 1.64
C ASP A 857 -46.42 28.03 1.57
N ILE A 858 -45.64 28.40 2.59
CA ILE A 858 -44.22 28.09 2.74
C ILE A 858 -44.08 27.19 3.97
N LEU A 859 -43.50 26.01 3.80
CA LEU A 859 -43.28 25.00 4.83
C LEU A 859 -41.78 24.85 5.05
N TYR A 860 -41.34 25.02 6.30
CA TYR A 860 -39.98 24.77 6.75
C TYR A 860 -39.92 23.38 7.38
N MET A 861 -38.99 22.56 6.91
CA MET A 861 -38.81 21.17 7.35
C MET A 861 -37.34 20.85 7.60
N SER A 862 -37.07 19.95 8.54
CA SER A 862 -35.73 19.44 8.83
C SER A 862 -35.66 17.93 8.57
N ALA A 863 -34.60 17.51 7.87
CA ALA A 863 -34.22 16.11 7.76
C ALA A 863 -32.73 15.97 8.08
N LYS A 864 -32.29 14.77 8.44
CA LYS A 864 -30.88 14.48 8.74
C LYS A 864 -30.49 13.19 8.05
N GLY A 865 -29.49 13.29 7.18
CA GLY A 865 -29.06 12.20 6.32
C GLY A 865 -27.93 11.35 6.91
N PRO A 866 -27.33 10.48 6.07
CA PRO A 866 -26.11 9.75 6.37
C PRO A 866 -25.03 10.64 6.99
N ARG A 867 -24.26 10.09 7.94
CA ARG A 867 -23.21 10.80 8.71
C ARG A 867 -23.71 12.02 9.51
N GLY A 868 -25.03 12.16 9.70
CA GLY A 868 -25.62 13.22 10.51
C GLY A 868 -25.72 14.59 9.83
N ILE A 869 -25.56 14.65 8.51
CA ILE A 869 -25.64 15.88 7.71
C ILE A 869 -27.07 16.46 7.78
N PRO A 870 -27.25 17.72 8.20
CA PRO A 870 -28.57 18.36 8.20
C PRO A 870 -28.99 18.82 6.80
N PHE A 871 -30.28 18.65 6.51
CA PHE A 871 -30.98 19.23 5.38
C PHE A 871 -32.07 20.16 5.92
N LEU A 872 -31.91 21.46 5.66
CA LEU A 872 -32.91 22.47 6.00
C LEU A 872 -33.72 22.76 4.74
N ILE A 873 -35.00 22.41 4.72
CA ILE A 873 -35.83 22.38 3.52
C ILE A 873 -36.90 23.47 3.61
N GLU A 874 -37.04 24.26 2.55
CA GLU A 874 -38.17 25.18 2.33
C GLU A 874 -38.99 24.69 1.13
N LEU A 875 -40.26 24.35 1.37
CA LEU A 875 -41.23 24.02 0.32
C LEU A 875 -42.19 25.20 0.14
N THR A 876 -42.22 25.79 -1.05
CA THR A 876 -43.16 26.86 -1.43
C THR A 876 -44.14 26.33 -2.48
N ALA A 877 -45.43 26.28 -2.13
CA ALA A 877 -46.49 25.77 -2.99
C ALA A 877 -47.81 26.55 -2.85
N SER A 878 -48.68 26.44 -3.84
CA SER A 878 -50.09 26.81 -3.75
C SER A 878 -50.94 25.54 -3.72
N VAL A 879 -51.69 25.34 -2.63
CA VAL A 879 -52.49 24.12 -2.40
C VAL A 879 -53.45 23.88 -3.56
N GLY A 880 -53.46 22.65 -4.09
CA GLY A 880 -54.32 22.23 -5.20
C GLY A 880 -53.85 22.64 -6.61
N ALA A 881 -52.68 23.27 -6.76
CA ALA A 881 -52.09 23.58 -8.07
C ALA A 881 -50.77 22.81 -8.30
N PRO A 882 -50.45 22.44 -9.56
CA PRO A 882 -49.18 21.80 -9.88
C PRO A 882 -48.00 22.77 -9.82
N GLY A 883 -46.87 22.29 -9.30
CA GLY A 883 -45.63 23.04 -9.17
C GLY A 883 -45.30 23.39 -7.73
N VAL A 884 -44.38 22.63 -7.13
CA VAL A 884 -43.82 22.88 -5.80
C VAL A 884 -42.38 23.36 -5.95
N LYS A 885 -42.06 24.57 -5.48
CA LYS A 885 -40.66 25.02 -5.41
C LYS A 885 -40.02 24.44 -4.14
N CYS A 886 -38.99 23.63 -4.30
CA CYS A 886 -38.21 23.09 -3.20
C CYS A 886 -36.84 23.79 -3.14
N ALA A 887 -36.53 24.41 -2.02
CA ALA A 887 -35.19 24.90 -1.70
C ALA A 887 -34.59 24.08 -0.53
N VAL A 888 -33.28 23.88 -0.56
CA VAL A 888 -32.55 23.21 0.52
C VAL A 888 -31.27 23.98 0.84
N LYS A 889 -31.00 24.15 2.13
CA LYS A 889 -29.73 24.63 2.66
C LYS A 889 -29.04 23.48 3.42
N THR A 890 -27.82 23.13 3.01
CA THR A 890 -27.07 21.98 3.57
C THR A 890 -25.56 22.18 3.44
N PRO A 891 -24.72 21.69 4.37
CA PRO A 891 -23.26 21.78 4.21
C PRO A 891 -22.71 20.90 3.06
N SER A 892 -23.50 19.97 2.52
CA SER A 892 -23.08 19.04 1.45
C SER A 892 -23.90 19.26 0.17
N LEU A 893 -23.55 20.29 -0.60
CA LEU A 893 -24.28 20.71 -1.82
C LEU A 893 -24.50 19.59 -2.84
N GLU A 894 -23.54 18.67 -2.98
CA GLU A 894 -23.61 17.53 -3.90
C GLU A 894 -24.80 16.60 -3.63
N MET A 895 -25.35 16.61 -2.41
CA MET A 895 -26.51 15.80 -2.03
C MET A 895 -27.86 16.44 -2.39
N ALA A 896 -27.90 17.72 -2.77
CA ALA A 896 -29.14 18.43 -3.07
C ALA A 896 -29.95 17.82 -4.25
N PRO A 897 -29.34 17.37 -5.38
CA PRO A 897 -30.07 16.68 -6.45
C PRO A 897 -30.77 15.41 -5.97
N LEU A 898 -30.11 14.61 -5.13
CA LEU A 898 -30.67 13.38 -4.56
C LEU A 898 -31.84 13.66 -3.61
N LEU A 899 -31.78 14.78 -2.87
CA LEU A 899 -32.89 15.24 -2.05
C LEU A 899 -34.07 15.65 -2.91
N PHE A 900 -33.88 16.43 -3.97
CA PHE A 900 -35.00 16.85 -4.82
C PHE A 900 -35.72 15.66 -5.47
N ASP A 901 -34.97 14.66 -5.95
CA ASP A 901 -35.54 13.42 -6.47
C ASP A 901 -36.35 12.66 -5.41
N ALA A 902 -35.89 12.64 -4.15
CA ALA A 902 -36.61 12.02 -3.04
C ALA A 902 -37.88 12.83 -2.66
N MET A 903 -37.80 14.17 -2.63
CA MET A 903 -38.95 15.03 -2.35
C MET A 903 -40.00 14.93 -3.46
N GLU A 904 -39.60 14.83 -4.73
CA GLU A 904 -40.51 14.61 -5.85
C GLU A 904 -41.20 13.23 -5.78
N ALA A 905 -40.52 12.21 -5.28
CA ALA A 905 -41.09 10.88 -5.08
C ALA A 905 -42.06 10.81 -3.89
N LEU A 906 -41.87 11.63 -2.85
CA LEU A 906 -42.75 11.71 -1.67
C LEU A 906 -43.96 12.64 -1.85
N LEU A 907 -43.96 13.44 -2.93
CA LEU A 907 -45.05 14.35 -3.33
C LEU A 907 -45.89 13.81 -4.50
N LYS A 908 -45.71 12.53 -4.86
CA LYS A 908 -46.51 11.77 -5.82
C LYS A 908 -47.37 10.76 -5.08
#